data_AF-A0A812KKQ5-F1
#
_entry.id   AF-A0A812KKQ5-F1
#
_cell.length_a   1.000
_cell.length_b   1.000
_cell.length_c   1.000
_cell.angle_alpha   90.00
_cell.angle_beta   90.00
_cell.angle_gamma   90.00
#
_symmetry.space_group_name_H-M   'P 1'
#
loop_
_entity.id
_entity.type
_entity.pdbx_description
1 polymer ?
#
loop_
_entity_poly.entity_id
_entity_poly.type
_entity_poly.pdbx_seq_one_letter_code
_entity_poly.pdbx_strand_id
1 'polypeptide(L)'
;MGAYYASSLKRQFAYANSPAIRRLDRGQLQVTRARLQSSDRTIKTRRSYTNKSGKLCYQGTKELKATEKYPVLFGLAIAKIFEELKALQAELAILDKKPIRMASISTLSLDSREVDEPPTPVPPPAIPAVAPPPESGGVPADEPPAPADPTGYPVGLIKKKKAKRPPTRRATCPTLEMLKNAAKQRIRRIVKPKAKRSDLMVPAWVAEQWNKGTSQKEAMAALLQEVNWDKTSFLNELEKVVKRTREIEIVKDQGWYSQSEMKTDLKWQRITAAVAHCEKNPSLLIRRNVYDGVLEYWVTVRETGRHVENLKEEEIQRSRSEAANPVELPKDAFAGFDNMTKRVLPEPAGPDGSGDAKHVKALEDGITKLEKEHDKLNLHWAQAEIRKRWSVSVDEPGIYLESTLPVRARTAGGVLRHAIKTIDSLQTRLSPMLFKIGMTHDAVRRWECPEYGYVFERDHWEGVPGCRNIRLGGDNLSKDDALPAVHMTYVVYRSLKHKPCDAAPVTSAIRAARAVLEEVPEAVGSSIRIMAGCKENNSERDAHRVARRCRLTLPIMITEVMLHGWPVPLILLSAWLTFLLGRNLLHTLSGLTHPDLTRCHSTWKCFWARYQKIHPHHDIFRRAAAGEVDLSRTVGLILHGDEGRTKKKSAILVLSCHSILGYGSNVAADAHPEPFCKQYLNLTRHTLSTRWILGCLPKTYYECEDGDRFFQDYLDVFVQDFLQIYEKGIKAVTGEVYHFVILNVIGDWPWLTKAFGLLRNFQNCSKQESSKAAPKGICHCCKADMENYPFEDFVSASPAWRETINQERAYRGSPSFWSLPKENLARNSWLA
;
A
#
# COMPACT_ATOMS: atom_id res chain seq x y z
N MET A 1 -21.06 16.18 -14.47
CA MET A 1 -20.79 15.51 -15.77
C MET A 1 -19.40 14.91 -15.79
N GLY A 2 -19.27 13.58 -15.99
CA GLY A 2 -17.98 12.89 -15.96
C GLY A 2 -17.13 13.07 -17.23
N ALA A 3 -15.81 13.16 -17.07
CA ALA A 3 -14.88 13.48 -18.16
C ALA A 3 -14.55 12.34 -19.15
N TYR A 4 -15.13 11.14 -18.97
CA TYR A 4 -14.85 9.97 -19.81
C TYR A 4 -16.11 9.14 -20.05
N TYR A 5 -16.71 9.30 -21.23
CA TYR A 5 -17.85 8.51 -21.69
C TYR A 5 -17.45 7.04 -21.89
N ALA A 6 -17.70 6.21 -20.89
CA ALA A 6 -17.60 4.75 -20.98
C ALA A 6 -19.02 4.16 -20.93
N SER A 7 -19.37 3.30 -21.89
CA SER A 7 -20.70 2.67 -22.04
C SER A 7 -21.04 1.61 -20.98
N SER A 8 -20.36 1.63 -19.82
CA SER A 8 -20.75 0.83 -18.65
C SER A 8 -20.46 1.61 -17.37
N LEU A 9 -21.46 1.67 -16.47
CA LEU A 9 -21.44 2.52 -15.29
C LEU A 9 -20.51 2.07 -14.14
N LYS A 10 -19.47 1.26 -14.42
CA LYS A 10 -18.53 0.76 -13.41
C LYS A 10 -17.13 1.36 -13.55
N ARG A 11 -16.97 2.61 -13.08
CA ARG A 11 -15.70 3.08 -12.47
C ARG A 11 -15.80 3.05 -10.94
N GLN A 12 -16.12 1.90 -10.36
CA GLN A 12 -16.09 1.74 -8.90
C GLN A 12 -14.66 1.65 -8.36
N PHE A 13 -14.16 2.79 -7.86
CA PHE A 13 -13.52 3.04 -6.57
C PHE A 13 -12.41 2.14 -5.98
N ALA A 14 -12.29 0.86 -6.34
CA ALA A 14 -11.23 -0.07 -5.87
C ALA A 14 -9.79 0.37 -6.22
N TYR A 15 -9.67 1.49 -6.93
CA TYR A 15 -8.45 2.04 -7.49
C TYR A 15 -8.21 3.52 -7.13
N ALA A 16 -9.16 4.24 -6.52
CA ALA A 16 -9.05 5.68 -6.22
C ALA A 16 -7.97 6.00 -5.16
N ASN A 17 -7.58 5.02 -4.35
CA ASN A 17 -6.48 5.14 -3.38
C ASN A 17 -5.14 4.61 -3.90
N SER A 18 -5.08 4.07 -5.12
CA SER A 18 -3.81 3.70 -5.74
C SER A 18 -3.00 4.95 -6.09
N PRO A 19 -1.75 5.11 -5.59
CA PRO A 19 -0.90 6.22 -5.97
C PRO A 19 -0.61 6.28 -7.46
N ALA A 20 -0.71 5.15 -8.20
CA ALA A 20 -0.56 5.13 -9.65
C ALA A 20 -1.76 5.74 -10.40
N ILE A 21 -2.96 5.70 -9.81
CA ILE A 21 -4.19 6.18 -10.45
C ILE A 21 -4.51 7.63 -10.06
N ARG A 22 -4.22 8.04 -8.81
CA ARG A 22 -4.13 9.48 -8.49
C ARG A 22 -3.06 10.22 -9.32
N ARG A 23 -2.02 9.51 -9.80
CA ARG A 23 -1.02 10.02 -10.78
C ARG A 23 -1.52 10.06 -12.23
N LEU A 24 -2.55 9.30 -12.59
CA LEU A 24 -3.27 9.45 -13.87
C LEU A 24 -4.18 10.68 -13.82
N ASP A 25 -4.96 10.85 -12.74
CA ASP A 25 -5.91 11.97 -12.58
C ASP A 25 -5.22 13.34 -12.46
N ARG A 26 -3.97 13.38 -11.96
CA ARG A 26 -3.13 14.60 -11.87
C ARG A 26 -2.07 14.71 -12.98
N GLY A 27 -2.09 13.81 -13.97
CA GLY A 27 -1.05 13.68 -15.00
C GLY A 27 -1.39 14.31 -16.34
N GLN A 28 -0.45 14.21 -17.30
CA GLN A 28 -0.55 14.71 -18.69
C GLN A 28 -1.68 14.07 -19.55
N LEU A 29 -2.55 13.27 -18.94
CA LEU A 29 -3.68 12.59 -19.60
C LEU A 29 -5.05 13.25 -19.29
N GLN A 30 -5.07 14.37 -18.57
CA GLN A 30 -6.22 15.28 -18.60
C GLN A 30 -6.34 15.92 -19.99
N VAL A 31 -7.26 15.39 -20.79
CA VAL A 31 -7.66 15.96 -22.08
C VAL A 31 -9.02 16.63 -21.87
N THR A 32 -9.09 17.95 -22.08
CA THR A 32 -10.34 18.71 -21.95
C THR A 32 -11.36 18.27 -23.01
N ARG A 33 -12.67 18.35 -22.68
CA ARG A 33 -13.78 17.87 -23.53
C ARG A 33 -13.67 18.30 -25.00
N ALA A 34 -13.32 19.57 -25.24
CA ALA A 34 -13.12 20.14 -26.57
C ALA A 34 -12.02 19.45 -27.41
N ARG A 35 -10.99 18.89 -26.77
CA ARG A 35 -9.83 18.28 -27.45
C ARG A 35 -9.98 16.77 -27.69
N LEU A 36 -10.91 16.13 -26.97
CA LEU A 36 -11.36 14.75 -27.23
C LEU A 36 -12.41 14.72 -28.34
N GLN A 37 -13.31 15.71 -28.41
CA GLN A 37 -14.29 15.80 -29.52
C GLN A 37 -13.64 16.10 -30.87
N SER A 38 -12.44 16.71 -30.89
CA SER A 38 -11.70 17.03 -32.12
C SER A 38 -10.70 15.95 -32.58
N SER A 39 -10.59 14.81 -31.88
CA SER A 39 -9.68 13.74 -32.29
C SER A 39 -10.19 12.35 -31.90
N ASP A 40 -10.38 11.49 -32.90
CA ASP A 40 -10.93 10.14 -32.77
C ASP A 40 -9.92 9.12 -32.19
N ARG A 41 -9.36 9.46 -31.01
CA ARG A 41 -8.16 8.83 -30.45
C ARG A 41 -8.47 8.12 -29.13
N THR A 42 -8.81 6.82 -29.23
CA THR A 42 -9.02 5.96 -28.06
C THR A 42 -7.71 5.67 -27.31
N ILE A 43 -7.60 6.15 -26.07
CA ILE A 43 -6.43 5.93 -25.20
C ILE A 43 -6.43 4.50 -24.65
N LYS A 44 -5.50 3.66 -25.11
CA LYS A 44 -5.34 2.26 -24.66
C LYS A 44 -4.28 2.17 -23.57
N THR A 45 -4.67 1.82 -22.35
CA THR A 45 -3.78 1.73 -21.17
C THR A 45 -3.11 0.36 -20.97
N ARG A 46 -3.66 -0.69 -21.58
CA ARG A 46 -3.07 -2.04 -21.62
C ARG A 46 -3.20 -2.64 -23.03
N ARG A 47 -2.24 -3.50 -23.40
CA ARG A 47 -2.32 -4.41 -24.54
C ARG A 47 -2.43 -5.84 -24.01
N SER A 48 -3.48 -6.56 -24.38
CA SER A 48 -3.55 -8.02 -24.20
C SER A 48 -2.73 -8.73 -25.29
N TYR A 49 -2.09 -9.83 -24.93
CA TYR A 49 -1.43 -10.73 -25.86
C TYR A 49 -1.40 -12.14 -25.27
N THR A 50 -1.55 -13.16 -26.10
CA THR A 50 -1.34 -14.55 -25.68
C THR A 50 0.16 -14.83 -25.67
N ASN A 51 0.67 -15.38 -24.57
CA ASN A 51 2.08 -15.79 -24.50
C ASN A 51 2.30 -17.11 -25.26
N LYS A 52 3.56 -17.56 -25.36
CA LYS A 52 3.92 -18.83 -26.04
C LYS A 52 3.32 -20.09 -25.40
N SER A 53 2.75 -20.01 -24.20
CA SER A 53 2.08 -21.13 -23.51
C SER A 53 0.54 -21.05 -23.63
N GLY A 54 0.01 -20.39 -24.66
CA GLY A 54 -1.42 -20.25 -24.89
C GLY A 54 -2.18 -19.39 -23.86
N LYS A 55 -1.49 -18.75 -22.91
CA LYS A 55 -2.11 -18.02 -21.80
C LYS A 55 -2.23 -16.54 -22.11
N LEU A 56 -3.45 -15.99 -21.95
CA LEU A 56 -3.70 -14.57 -22.14
C LEU A 56 -3.00 -13.74 -21.05
N CYS A 57 -2.11 -12.84 -21.48
CA CYS A 57 -1.33 -11.93 -20.65
C CYS A 57 -1.64 -10.48 -21.01
N TYR A 58 -1.26 -9.54 -20.12
CA TYR A 58 -1.50 -8.11 -20.29
C TYR A 58 -0.22 -7.32 -20.05
N GLN A 59 0.06 -6.35 -20.91
CA GLN A 59 1.21 -5.44 -20.81
C GLN A 59 0.73 -3.99 -20.75
N GLY A 60 1.20 -3.22 -19.76
CA GLY A 60 0.94 -1.78 -19.69
C GLY A 60 1.61 -1.02 -20.84
N THR A 61 0.88 -0.08 -21.44
CA THR A 61 1.35 0.68 -22.61
C THR A 61 2.29 1.83 -22.26
N LYS A 62 2.81 2.56 -23.27
CA LYS A 62 3.72 3.70 -23.05
C LYS A 62 3.05 4.84 -22.30
N GLU A 63 1.77 5.07 -22.56
CA GLU A 63 0.94 6.11 -21.94
C GLU A 63 0.83 5.89 -20.43
N LEU A 64 0.66 4.62 -19.99
CA LEU A 64 0.60 4.27 -18.58
C LEU A 64 1.95 4.45 -17.86
N LYS A 65 3.07 4.13 -18.52
CA LYS A 65 4.42 4.28 -17.94
C LYS A 65 4.91 5.73 -17.85
N ALA A 66 4.28 6.66 -18.56
CA ALA A 66 4.67 8.07 -18.54
C ALA A 66 4.38 8.77 -17.19
N THR A 67 3.50 8.20 -16.34
CA THR A 67 3.08 8.78 -15.05
C THR A 67 4.00 8.43 -13.87
N GLU A 68 5.04 7.61 -14.07
CA GLU A 68 5.91 7.08 -13.00
C GLU A 68 7.17 7.94 -12.69
N LYS A 69 7.18 9.24 -13.06
CA LYS A 69 8.32 10.13 -12.78
C LYS A 69 8.23 10.73 -11.37
N TYR A 70 9.29 10.58 -10.58
CA TYR A 70 9.44 11.24 -9.27
C TYR A 70 10.13 12.61 -9.41
N PRO A 71 9.76 13.62 -8.62
CA PRO A 71 10.50 14.89 -8.57
C PRO A 71 11.92 14.71 -8.06
N VAL A 72 12.88 15.49 -8.57
CA VAL A 72 14.29 15.46 -8.14
C VAL A 72 14.44 15.67 -6.63
N LEU A 73 13.60 16.52 -6.04
CA LEU A 73 13.54 16.77 -4.58
C LEU A 73 13.27 15.50 -3.75
N PHE A 74 12.52 14.52 -4.28
CA PHE A 74 12.29 13.25 -3.59
C PHE A 74 13.57 12.39 -3.57
N GLY A 75 14.33 12.38 -4.68
CA GLY A 75 15.65 11.72 -4.73
C GLY A 75 16.67 12.37 -3.80
N LEU A 76 16.68 13.71 -3.71
CA LEU A 76 17.56 14.46 -2.80
C LEU A 76 17.20 14.22 -1.33
N ALA A 77 15.90 14.14 -0.98
CA ALA A 77 15.46 13.81 0.37
C ALA A 77 15.91 12.39 0.79
N ILE A 78 15.77 11.41 -0.10
CA ILE A 78 16.27 10.04 0.14
C ILE A 78 17.80 10.01 0.30
N ALA A 79 18.54 10.74 -0.53
CA ALA A 79 20.01 10.82 -0.42
C ALA A 79 20.45 11.43 0.93
N LYS A 80 19.76 12.47 1.42
CA LYS A 80 20.06 13.08 2.73
C LYS A 80 19.86 12.10 3.89
N ILE A 81 18.77 11.33 3.87
CA ILE A 81 18.47 10.30 4.89
C ILE A 81 19.58 9.23 4.93
N PHE A 82 20.15 8.86 3.78
CA PHE A 82 21.26 7.90 3.75
C PHE A 82 22.57 8.44 4.35
N GLU A 83 22.88 9.73 4.22
CA GLU A 83 24.06 10.32 4.90
C GLU A 83 23.84 10.46 6.42
N GLU A 84 22.63 10.85 6.85
CA GLU A 84 22.28 10.92 8.27
C GLU A 84 22.38 9.53 8.96
N LEU A 85 22.02 8.46 8.26
CA LEU A 85 22.17 7.09 8.76
C LEU A 85 23.64 6.63 8.90
N LYS A 86 24.52 7.03 7.97
CA LYS A 86 25.96 6.73 8.05
C LYS A 86 26.60 7.40 9.27
N ALA A 87 26.24 8.66 9.54
CA ALA A 87 26.76 9.40 10.68
C ALA A 87 26.41 8.71 12.02
N LEU A 88 25.16 8.27 12.19
CA LEU A 88 24.71 7.52 13.37
C LEU A 88 25.42 6.17 13.54
N GLN A 89 25.74 5.46 12.44
CA GLN A 89 26.54 4.24 12.52
C GLN A 89 27.99 4.51 12.99
N ALA A 90 28.57 5.65 12.60
CA ALA A 90 29.92 6.02 13.03
C ALA A 90 29.97 6.36 14.54
N GLU A 91 28.97 7.05 15.08
CA GLU A 91 28.90 7.34 16.53
C GLU A 91 28.75 6.07 17.38
N LEU A 92 27.89 5.13 16.96
CA LEU A 92 27.70 3.86 17.66
C LEU A 92 28.99 3.02 17.70
N ALA A 93 29.80 3.04 16.62
CA ALA A 93 31.08 2.34 16.55
C ALA A 93 32.18 2.92 17.48
N ILE A 94 31.99 4.14 18.01
CA ILE A 94 32.88 4.76 19.01
C ILE A 94 32.49 4.33 20.43
N LEU A 95 31.19 4.19 20.70
CA LEU A 95 30.67 3.80 22.02
C LEU A 95 31.03 2.35 22.38
N ASP A 96 31.02 1.44 21.41
CA ASP A 96 31.33 0.00 21.60
C ASP A 96 32.78 -0.28 22.03
N LYS A 97 33.68 0.73 21.98
CA LYS A 97 35.10 0.59 22.34
C LYS A 97 35.44 0.93 23.80
N LYS A 98 34.47 1.34 24.63
CA LYS A 98 34.70 1.65 26.05
C LYS A 98 34.27 0.48 26.95
N PRO A 99 35.19 -0.25 27.61
CA PRO A 99 34.84 -1.35 28.49
C PRO A 99 34.17 -0.84 29.78
N ILE A 100 32.92 -1.27 30.00
CA ILE A 100 32.16 -0.95 31.22
C ILE A 100 32.62 -1.89 32.34
N ARG A 101 33.33 -1.36 33.34
CA ARG A 101 33.61 -2.07 34.60
C ARG A 101 32.32 -2.12 35.43
N MET A 102 31.67 -3.29 35.51
CA MET A 102 30.61 -3.51 36.49
C MET A 102 31.21 -3.97 37.82
N ALA A 103 30.88 -3.26 38.90
CA ALA A 103 31.21 -3.69 40.25
C ALA A 103 30.29 -4.86 40.68
N SER A 104 30.87 -5.86 41.32
CA SER A 104 30.16 -7.02 41.85
C SER A 104 29.37 -6.66 43.11
N ILE A 105 28.06 -6.89 43.10
CA ILE A 105 27.22 -6.83 44.30
C ILE A 105 27.02 -8.26 44.82
N SER A 106 27.33 -8.47 46.09
CA SER A 106 27.26 -9.75 46.79
C SER A 106 25.82 -10.18 47.07
N THR A 107 25.55 -11.47 46.86
CA THR A 107 24.29 -12.12 47.24
C THR A 107 24.15 -12.24 48.75
N LEU A 108 23.05 -11.73 49.32
CA LEU A 108 22.63 -12.03 50.69
C LEU A 108 21.57 -13.13 50.70
N SER A 109 21.70 -14.06 51.64
CA SER A 109 20.78 -15.18 51.86
C SER A 109 19.43 -14.70 52.38
N LEU A 110 18.36 -15.42 52.04
CA LEU A 110 17.03 -15.27 52.63
C LEU A 110 16.67 -16.58 53.33
N ASP A 111 16.82 -16.59 54.66
CA ASP A 111 16.30 -17.67 55.49
C ASP A 111 14.79 -17.57 55.65
N SER A 112 14.14 -18.73 55.64
CA SER A 112 12.70 -18.90 55.85
C SER A 112 12.30 -18.63 57.29
N ARG A 113 11.21 -17.87 57.49
CA ARG A 113 10.44 -17.81 58.74
C ARG A 113 8.95 -17.98 58.49
N GLU A 114 8.27 -18.41 59.55
CA GLU A 114 6.93 -19.00 59.54
C GLU A 114 5.80 -18.01 59.20
N VAL A 115 4.65 -18.58 58.85
CA VAL A 115 3.43 -17.88 58.49
C VAL A 115 2.50 -17.84 59.70
N ASP A 116 2.29 -16.67 60.28
CA ASP A 116 1.24 -16.42 61.27
C ASP A 116 -0.07 -15.98 60.60
N GLU A 117 -1.19 -16.26 61.29
CA GLU A 117 -2.57 -16.08 60.82
C GLU A 117 -3.00 -14.61 60.66
N PRO A 118 -4.00 -14.32 59.80
CA PRO A 118 -4.47 -12.96 59.56
C PRO A 118 -5.36 -12.41 60.70
N PRO A 119 -5.15 -11.15 61.15
CA PRO A 119 -6.02 -10.54 62.16
C PRO A 119 -7.38 -10.13 61.59
N THR A 120 -8.39 -10.16 62.47
CA THR A 120 -9.79 -9.82 62.18
C THR A 120 -10.02 -8.32 61.91
N PRO A 121 -11.10 -7.96 61.19
CA PRO A 121 -11.33 -6.58 60.74
C PRO A 121 -11.80 -5.65 61.87
N VAL A 122 -11.15 -4.49 61.98
CA VAL A 122 -11.53 -3.38 62.86
C VAL A 122 -12.65 -2.55 62.18
N PRO A 123 -13.71 -2.14 62.91
CA PRO A 123 -14.80 -1.33 62.33
C PRO A 123 -14.36 0.12 62.02
N PRO A 124 -14.98 0.78 61.03
CA PRO A 124 -14.61 2.14 60.62
C PRO A 124 -15.04 3.21 61.65
N PRO A 125 -14.27 4.30 61.81
CA PRO A 125 -14.61 5.39 62.72
C PRO A 125 -15.78 6.24 62.18
N ALA A 126 -16.58 6.79 63.10
CA ALA A 126 -17.77 7.56 62.80
C ALA A 126 -17.47 8.92 62.12
N ILE A 127 -18.31 9.29 61.15
CA ILE A 127 -18.27 10.59 60.46
C ILE A 127 -19.05 11.62 61.30
N PRO A 128 -18.48 12.78 61.67
CA PRO A 128 -19.23 13.85 62.32
C PRO A 128 -20.18 14.55 61.33
N ALA A 129 -21.38 14.88 61.79
CA ALA A 129 -22.42 15.51 60.98
C ALA A 129 -22.06 16.95 60.57
N VAL A 130 -22.31 17.29 59.30
CA VAL A 130 -22.19 18.65 58.78
C VAL A 130 -23.53 19.37 58.93
N ALA A 131 -23.50 20.57 59.52
CA ALA A 131 -24.69 21.40 59.76
C ALA A 131 -25.25 22.03 58.45
N PRO A 132 -26.56 22.32 58.38
CA PRO A 132 -27.16 22.99 57.23
C PRO A 132 -26.81 24.50 57.19
N PRO A 133 -26.70 25.11 55.99
CA PRO A 133 -26.58 26.56 55.86
C PRO A 133 -27.94 27.26 56.10
N PRO A 134 -27.96 28.49 56.65
CA PRO A 134 -29.18 29.25 56.92
C PRO A 134 -29.76 29.93 55.68
N GLU A 135 -31.07 30.20 55.71
CA GLU A 135 -31.81 30.87 54.64
C GLU A 135 -31.79 32.41 54.73
N SER A 136 -31.81 33.05 53.55
CA SER A 136 -32.45 34.32 53.21
C SER A 136 -32.22 35.61 54.03
N GLY A 137 -31.73 36.64 53.33
CA GLY A 137 -32.06 38.06 53.57
C GLY A 137 -31.90 38.88 52.29
N GLY A 138 -32.95 39.56 51.81
CA GLY A 138 -32.86 40.65 50.81
C GLY A 138 -32.54 41.99 51.50
N VAL A 139 -32.55 43.21 50.92
CA VAL A 139 -33.13 43.87 49.72
C VAL A 139 -32.36 45.23 49.59
N PRO A 140 -32.11 45.92 48.44
CA PRO A 140 -32.85 46.03 47.16
C PRO A 140 -31.98 45.79 45.89
N ALA A 141 -32.15 46.61 44.84
CA ALA A 141 -31.52 46.61 43.51
C ALA A 141 -30.68 47.88 43.25
N ASP A 142 -29.79 47.82 42.25
CA ASP A 142 -29.36 48.97 41.43
C ASP A 142 -28.91 48.49 40.04
N GLU A 143 -29.32 49.18 38.97
CA GLU A 143 -28.88 48.93 37.58
C GLU A 143 -27.53 49.61 37.28
N PRO A 144 -26.66 48.97 36.46
CA PRO A 144 -25.63 49.69 35.72
C PRO A 144 -25.79 49.56 34.19
N PRO A 145 -25.35 50.57 33.41
CA PRO A 145 -25.89 50.84 32.07
C PRO A 145 -25.14 50.18 30.91
N ALA A 146 -25.77 50.22 29.73
CA ALA A 146 -25.22 49.74 28.46
C ALA A 146 -23.94 50.49 28.03
N PRO A 147 -22.92 49.81 27.48
CA PRO A 147 -21.76 50.46 26.90
C PRO A 147 -22.05 50.95 25.47
N ALA A 148 -21.71 52.21 25.21
CA ALA A 148 -21.84 52.83 23.89
C ALA A 148 -20.74 52.39 22.90
N ASP A 149 -21.06 52.47 21.62
CA ASP A 149 -20.15 52.32 20.48
C ASP A 149 -19.40 53.66 20.21
N PRO A 150 -18.07 53.62 20.03
CA PRO A 150 -17.41 54.65 19.24
C PRO A 150 -16.40 54.09 18.23
N THR A 151 -16.60 54.46 16.96
CA THR A 151 -15.59 55.00 16.00
C THR A 151 -14.14 54.49 16.14
N GLY A 152 -13.52 53.86 15.15
CA GLY A 152 -13.48 54.26 13.74
C GLY A 152 -12.18 55.04 13.44
N TYR A 153 -11.48 54.66 12.35
CA TYR A 153 -10.18 55.19 11.83
C TYR A 153 -8.88 54.64 12.48
N PRO A 154 -7.71 54.66 11.77
CA PRO A 154 -7.48 54.89 10.34
C PRO A 154 -6.71 53.75 9.62
N VAL A 155 -6.88 53.63 8.29
CA VAL A 155 -6.12 52.70 7.44
C VAL A 155 -4.79 53.31 6.98
N GLY A 156 -3.66 52.81 7.50
CA GLY A 156 -2.31 53.24 7.13
C GLY A 156 -1.72 52.47 5.93
N LEU A 157 -1.70 53.08 4.75
CA LEU A 157 -1.11 52.54 3.52
C LEU A 157 0.43 52.65 3.48
N ILE A 158 1.16 51.57 3.79
CA ILE A 158 2.63 51.50 3.59
C ILE A 158 2.97 50.84 2.25
N LYS A 159 3.29 51.66 1.24
CA LYS A 159 3.78 51.21 -0.08
C LYS A 159 5.25 50.78 -0.03
N LYS A 160 5.56 49.49 0.13
CA LYS A 160 6.93 48.96 -0.08
C LYS A 160 7.24 48.81 -1.58
N LYS A 161 8.17 49.63 -2.10
CA LYS A 161 8.73 49.50 -3.47
C LYS A 161 9.47 48.17 -3.62
N LYS A 162 9.11 47.36 -4.64
CA LYS A 162 9.90 46.16 -5.03
C LYS A 162 11.12 46.57 -5.87
N ALA A 163 12.30 46.11 -5.47
CA ALA A 163 13.51 46.22 -6.29
C ALA A 163 13.48 45.22 -7.47
N LYS A 164 14.02 45.63 -8.63
CA LYS A 164 14.19 44.78 -9.82
C LYS A 164 15.30 43.74 -9.58
N ARG A 165 15.02 42.45 -9.82
CA ARG A 165 16.05 41.41 -9.95
C ARG A 165 16.61 41.37 -11.40
N PRO A 166 17.87 40.94 -11.59
CA PRO A 166 18.50 40.85 -12.91
C PRO A 166 17.86 39.76 -13.78
N PRO A 167 18.00 39.83 -15.13
CA PRO A 167 17.40 38.87 -16.05
C PRO A 167 18.07 37.50 -15.95
N THR A 168 17.34 36.52 -15.43
CA THR A 168 17.74 35.10 -15.48
C THR A 168 17.75 34.60 -16.93
N ARG A 169 18.73 33.74 -17.27
CA ARG A 169 18.91 33.15 -18.61
C ARG A 169 17.57 32.61 -19.15
N ARG A 170 17.25 32.96 -20.41
CA ARG A 170 16.10 32.40 -21.15
C ARG A 170 16.14 30.86 -21.08
N ALA A 171 15.12 30.25 -20.49
CA ALA A 171 14.95 28.81 -20.52
C ALA A 171 14.74 28.34 -21.96
N THR A 172 15.56 27.39 -22.43
CA THR A 172 15.37 26.76 -23.73
C THR A 172 14.08 25.95 -23.76
N CYS A 173 13.38 25.96 -24.89
CA CYS A 173 12.10 25.24 -25.05
C CYS A 173 12.26 23.75 -24.67
N PRO A 174 11.40 23.17 -23.80
CA PRO A 174 11.57 21.81 -23.27
C PRO A 174 11.74 20.72 -24.33
N THR A 175 11.15 20.93 -25.52
CA THR A 175 11.24 20.03 -26.67
C THR A 175 12.68 19.81 -27.14
N LEU A 176 13.52 20.86 -27.13
CA LEU A 176 14.91 20.79 -27.62
C LEU A 176 15.79 19.96 -26.68
N GLU A 177 15.57 20.08 -25.38
CA GLU A 177 16.32 19.33 -24.36
C GLU A 177 15.88 17.85 -24.30
N MET A 178 14.61 17.56 -24.58
CA MET A 178 14.13 16.19 -24.79
C MET A 178 14.78 15.52 -26.00
N LEU A 179 14.92 16.24 -27.13
CA LEU A 179 15.59 15.72 -28.32
C LEU A 179 17.09 15.47 -28.08
N LYS A 180 17.81 16.41 -27.45
CA LYS A 180 19.21 16.22 -27.02
C LYS A 180 19.39 14.99 -26.13
N ASN A 181 18.51 14.77 -25.16
CA ASN A 181 18.58 13.61 -24.27
C ASN A 181 18.23 12.29 -24.98
N ALA A 182 17.33 12.30 -25.96
CA ALA A 182 17.08 11.15 -26.82
C ALA A 182 18.28 10.82 -27.73
N ALA A 183 19.00 11.83 -28.24
CA ALA A 183 20.21 11.66 -29.04
C ALA A 183 21.33 11.03 -28.21
N LYS A 184 21.60 11.57 -27.01
CA LYS A 184 22.53 10.95 -26.03
C LYS A 184 22.20 9.48 -25.75
N GLN A 185 20.92 9.14 -25.59
CA GLN A 185 20.48 7.75 -25.37
C GLN A 185 20.67 6.85 -26.60
N ARG A 186 20.49 7.37 -27.82
CA ARG A 186 20.75 6.61 -29.06
C ARG A 186 22.24 6.33 -29.21
N ILE A 187 23.11 7.32 -29.01
CA ILE A 187 24.57 7.15 -29.08
C ILE A 187 25.06 6.16 -28.02
N ARG A 188 24.59 6.26 -26.77
CA ARG A 188 24.92 5.29 -25.71
C ARG A 188 24.55 3.84 -26.09
N ARG A 189 23.48 3.63 -26.87
CA ARG A 189 23.12 2.31 -27.40
C ARG A 189 23.98 1.90 -28.59
N ILE A 190 24.41 2.83 -29.43
CA ILE A 190 25.33 2.57 -30.55
C ILE A 190 26.70 2.12 -30.01
N VAL A 191 27.23 2.83 -29.01
CA VAL A 191 28.55 2.59 -28.38
C VAL A 191 28.59 1.34 -27.48
N LYS A 192 27.47 0.92 -26.87
CA LYS A 192 27.48 -0.25 -25.96
C LYS A 192 27.85 -1.54 -26.73
N PRO A 193 28.84 -2.35 -26.29
CA PRO A 193 29.25 -3.58 -26.99
C PRO A 193 28.11 -4.59 -27.19
N LYS A 194 28.19 -5.36 -28.29
CA LYS A 194 27.20 -6.33 -28.75
C LYS A 194 27.73 -7.76 -28.68
N ALA A 195 27.23 -8.54 -27.73
CA ALA A 195 27.70 -9.92 -27.51
C ALA A 195 27.29 -10.97 -28.57
N LYS A 196 26.38 -10.63 -29.51
CA LYS A 196 25.83 -11.59 -30.49
C LYS A 196 25.77 -11.09 -31.94
N ARG A 197 26.20 -9.86 -32.22
CA ARG A 197 26.08 -9.18 -33.52
C ARG A 197 27.22 -8.18 -33.70
N SER A 198 28.32 -8.66 -34.27
CA SER A 198 29.52 -7.88 -34.58
C SER A 198 29.26 -6.82 -35.66
N ASP A 199 28.37 -7.13 -36.61
CA ASP A 199 27.90 -6.25 -37.69
C ASP A 199 27.32 -4.90 -37.22
N LEU A 200 26.81 -4.84 -35.99
CA LEU A 200 26.25 -3.63 -35.39
C LEU A 200 27.24 -2.81 -34.56
N MET A 201 28.46 -3.29 -34.35
CA MET A 201 29.50 -2.56 -33.64
C MET A 201 29.83 -1.24 -34.38
N VAL A 202 30.45 -0.32 -33.65
CA VAL A 202 31.05 0.90 -34.21
C VAL A 202 32.55 0.90 -33.95
N PRO A 203 33.36 1.60 -34.76
CA PRO A 203 34.79 1.72 -34.53
C PRO A 203 35.12 2.16 -33.10
N ALA A 204 36.17 1.60 -32.51
CA ALA A 204 36.53 1.81 -31.10
C ALA A 204 36.71 3.29 -30.73
N TRP A 205 37.28 4.09 -31.65
CA TRP A 205 37.47 5.53 -31.46
C TRP A 205 36.16 6.30 -31.19
N VAL A 206 35.02 5.83 -31.70
CA VAL A 206 33.69 6.44 -31.44
C VAL A 206 33.28 6.24 -29.97
N ALA A 207 33.64 5.10 -29.38
CA ALA A 207 33.42 4.81 -27.96
C ALA A 207 34.34 5.68 -27.07
N GLU A 208 35.59 5.86 -27.48
CA GLU A 208 36.55 6.72 -26.77
C GLU A 208 36.08 8.18 -26.76
N GLN A 209 35.69 8.74 -27.92
CA GLN A 209 35.16 10.11 -28.00
C GLN A 209 33.90 10.29 -27.15
N TRP A 210 33.01 9.28 -27.13
CA TRP A 210 31.85 9.27 -26.24
C TRP A 210 32.24 9.27 -24.75
N ASN A 211 33.39 8.70 -24.38
CA ASN A 211 33.82 8.61 -22.98
C ASN A 211 34.59 9.83 -22.46
N LYS A 212 35.11 10.72 -23.33
CA LYS A 212 35.94 11.89 -22.96
C LYS A 212 35.28 12.92 -22.03
N GLY A 213 33.96 13.03 -21.99
CA GLY A 213 33.30 13.98 -21.08
C GLY A 213 31.86 14.34 -21.45
N THR A 214 31.23 15.19 -20.63
CA THR A 214 29.85 15.64 -20.84
C THR A 214 29.73 16.56 -22.05
N SER A 215 30.74 17.41 -22.30
CA SER A 215 30.79 18.33 -23.46
C SER A 215 30.80 17.57 -24.79
N GLN A 216 31.65 16.55 -24.92
CA GLN A 216 31.75 15.72 -26.11
C GLN A 216 30.45 14.92 -26.34
N LYS A 217 29.84 14.40 -25.28
CA LYS A 217 28.50 13.76 -25.34
C LYS A 217 27.40 14.72 -25.81
N GLU A 218 27.56 16.03 -25.61
CA GLU A 218 26.63 17.06 -26.10
C GLU A 218 26.90 17.45 -27.56
N ALA A 219 28.17 17.63 -27.94
CA ALA A 219 28.54 17.85 -29.34
C ALA A 219 28.10 16.68 -30.24
N MET A 220 28.38 15.44 -29.84
CA MET A 220 27.93 14.24 -30.56
C MET A 220 26.39 14.15 -30.62
N ALA A 221 25.68 14.57 -29.57
CA ALA A 221 24.23 14.56 -29.55
C ALA A 221 23.62 15.67 -30.43
N ALA A 222 24.27 16.83 -30.58
CA ALA A 222 23.90 17.86 -31.54
C ALA A 222 24.09 17.37 -32.98
N LEU A 223 25.28 16.85 -33.29
CA LEU A 223 25.63 16.32 -34.61
C LEU A 223 24.67 15.22 -35.07
N LEU A 224 24.28 14.30 -34.18
CA LEU A 224 23.29 13.26 -34.49
C LEU A 224 21.88 13.81 -34.79
N GLN A 225 21.52 14.99 -34.26
CA GLN A 225 20.26 15.66 -34.61
C GLN A 225 20.37 16.39 -35.95
N GLU A 226 21.51 17.01 -36.24
CA GLU A 226 21.79 17.70 -37.50
C GLU A 226 21.76 16.74 -38.70
N VAL A 227 22.37 15.55 -38.57
CA VAL A 227 22.29 14.48 -39.60
C VAL A 227 20.96 13.70 -39.58
N ASN A 228 19.89 14.31 -39.06
CA ASN A 228 18.53 13.75 -38.95
C ASN A 228 18.49 12.30 -38.42
N TRP A 229 19.28 12.01 -37.39
CA TRP A 229 19.33 10.72 -36.69
C TRP A 229 19.83 9.52 -37.51
N ASP A 230 20.39 9.72 -38.71
CA ASP A 230 21.00 8.63 -39.46
C ASP A 230 22.31 8.14 -38.81
N LYS A 231 22.53 6.82 -38.76
CA LYS A 231 23.75 6.25 -38.14
C LYS A 231 24.97 6.48 -39.03
N THR A 232 24.82 6.32 -40.35
CA THR A 232 25.91 6.38 -41.32
C THR A 232 26.42 7.81 -41.50
N SER A 233 25.52 8.77 -41.77
CA SER A 233 25.86 10.20 -41.84
C SER A 233 26.45 10.72 -40.54
N PHE A 234 25.94 10.29 -39.38
CA PHE A 234 26.51 10.65 -38.07
C PHE A 234 27.97 10.22 -37.92
N LEU A 235 28.30 8.97 -38.31
CA LEU A 235 29.66 8.47 -38.18
C LEU A 235 30.62 9.21 -39.13
N ASN A 236 30.20 9.47 -40.37
CA ASN A 236 31.00 10.17 -41.36
C ASN A 236 31.28 11.63 -40.95
N GLU A 237 30.28 12.38 -40.47
CA GLU A 237 30.49 13.75 -40.00
C GLU A 237 31.26 13.79 -38.68
N LEU A 238 31.05 12.82 -37.77
CA LEU A 238 31.81 12.74 -36.52
C LEU A 238 33.30 12.53 -36.80
N GLU A 239 33.65 11.73 -37.80
CA GLU A 239 35.04 11.49 -38.19
C GLU A 239 35.69 12.77 -38.72
N LYS A 240 35.00 13.55 -39.57
CA LYS A 240 35.47 14.86 -40.04
C LYS A 240 35.70 15.84 -38.88
N VAL A 241 34.75 15.93 -37.95
CA VAL A 241 34.87 16.80 -36.75
C VAL A 241 36.04 16.36 -35.87
N VAL A 242 36.25 15.06 -35.68
CA VAL A 242 37.35 14.53 -34.85
C VAL A 242 38.71 14.74 -35.50
N LYS A 243 38.82 14.61 -36.83
CA LYS A 243 40.06 14.94 -37.57
C LYS A 243 40.39 16.43 -37.43
N ARG A 244 39.41 17.32 -37.64
CA ARG A 244 39.57 18.79 -37.54
C ARG A 244 39.86 19.29 -36.11
N THR A 245 39.42 18.57 -35.07
CA THR A 245 39.67 18.95 -33.65
C THR A 245 41.06 18.51 -33.13
N ARG A 246 41.88 17.83 -33.95
CA ARG A 246 43.26 17.49 -33.54
C ARG A 246 44.26 18.63 -33.76
N GLU A 247 43.86 19.70 -34.41
CA GLU A 247 44.68 20.89 -34.64
C GLU A 247 44.32 22.01 -33.64
N ILE A 248 45.36 22.65 -33.10
CA ILE A 248 45.35 23.85 -32.23
C ILE A 248 44.91 23.64 -30.76
N GLU A 249 45.89 23.72 -29.86
CA GLU A 249 45.69 23.88 -28.40
C GLU A 249 46.12 25.30 -27.98
N ILE A 250 45.29 26.01 -27.19
CA ILE A 250 45.56 27.38 -26.71
C ILE A 250 45.52 27.42 -25.18
N VAL A 251 46.61 27.88 -24.58
CA VAL A 251 46.77 28.05 -23.13
C VAL A 251 46.57 29.54 -22.78
N LYS A 252 45.84 29.81 -21.69
CA LYS A 252 45.55 31.16 -21.18
C LYS A 252 45.87 31.23 -19.69
N ASP A 253 46.54 32.30 -19.28
CA ASP A 253 46.96 32.52 -17.89
C ASP A 253 46.17 33.70 -17.27
N GLN A 254 45.60 33.52 -16.07
CA GLN A 254 44.64 34.46 -15.46
C GLN A 254 44.76 34.52 -13.92
N GLY A 255 44.56 35.69 -13.34
CA GLY A 255 44.64 35.88 -11.88
C GLY A 255 43.92 37.14 -11.35
N TRP A 256 43.79 37.21 -10.02
CA TRP A 256 43.35 38.41 -9.30
C TRP A 256 44.56 39.29 -8.99
N TYR A 257 44.49 40.57 -9.35
CA TYR A 257 45.56 41.54 -9.06
C TYR A 257 44.95 42.87 -8.63
N SER A 258 45.53 43.51 -7.61
CA SER A 258 45.27 44.91 -7.31
C SER A 258 45.85 45.83 -8.40
N GLN A 259 45.39 47.09 -8.43
CA GLN A 259 45.90 48.07 -9.39
C GLN A 259 47.41 48.34 -9.22
N SER A 260 47.93 48.18 -8.00
CA SER A 260 49.36 48.21 -7.66
C SER A 260 50.11 47.00 -8.25
N GLU A 261 49.63 45.78 -8.03
CA GLU A 261 50.29 44.55 -8.48
C GLU A 261 50.29 44.42 -10.02
N MET A 262 49.24 44.91 -10.69
CA MET A 262 49.27 45.04 -12.17
C MET A 262 50.42 45.95 -12.67
N LYS A 263 50.83 46.93 -11.86
CA LYS A 263 51.92 47.85 -12.19
C LYS A 263 53.29 47.29 -11.85
N THR A 264 53.43 46.58 -10.73
CA THR A 264 54.71 46.03 -10.27
C THR A 264 55.03 44.68 -10.89
N ASP A 265 54.06 43.77 -10.90
CA ASP A 265 54.28 42.34 -11.14
C ASP A 265 54.03 42.01 -12.60
N LEU A 266 52.89 42.48 -13.13
CA LEU A 266 52.56 42.35 -14.56
C LEU A 266 53.24 43.43 -15.43
N LYS A 267 53.74 44.51 -14.81
CA LYS A 267 54.38 45.66 -15.47
C LYS A 267 53.52 46.31 -16.56
N TRP A 268 52.19 46.25 -16.41
CA TRP A 268 51.25 46.79 -17.40
C TRP A 268 51.18 48.31 -17.35
N GLN A 269 51.24 48.95 -18.53
CA GLN A 269 51.10 50.41 -18.64
C GLN A 269 49.64 50.88 -18.86
N ARG A 270 48.75 50.00 -19.35
CA ARG A 270 47.35 50.33 -19.68
C ARG A 270 46.34 49.90 -18.61
N ILE A 271 46.72 49.99 -17.34
CA ILE A 271 45.95 49.48 -16.20
C ILE A 271 44.54 50.09 -16.15
N THR A 272 44.39 51.39 -16.44
CA THR A 272 43.09 52.09 -16.46
C THR A 272 42.09 51.45 -17.43
N ALA A 273 42.54 50.90 -18.56
CA ALA A 273 41.68 50.22 -19.52
C ALA A 273 41.27 48.81 -19.04
N ALA A 274 42.14 48.12 -18.28
CA ALA A 274 41.82 46.84 -17.67
C ALA A 274 40.82 47.00 -16.52
N VAL A 275 41.04 47.99 -15.63
CA VAL A 275 40.10 48.35 -14.56
C VAL A 275 38.74 48.74 -15.15
N ALA A 276 38.70 49.63 -16.15
CA ALA A 276 37.46 50.02 -16.82
C ALA A 276 36.78 48.86 -17.60
N HIS A 277 37.48 47.76 -17.90
CA HIS A 277 36.86 46.54 -18.41
C HIS A 277 36.19 45.76 -17.27
N CYS A 278 36.87 45.58 -16.15
CA CYS A 278 36.35 44.88 -14.97
C CYS A 278 35.14 45.61 -14.35
N GLU A 279 35.15 46.95 -14.33
CA GLU A 279 34.05 47.80 -13.86
C GLU A 279 32.75 47.64 -14.67
N LYS A 280 32.80 47.09 -15.88
CA LYS A 280 31.58 46.77 -16.65
C LYS A 280 30.80 45.58 -16.08
N ASN A 281 31.44 44.73 -15.27
CA ASN A 281 30.80 43.64 -14.52
C ASN A 281 31.40 43.49 -13.11
N PRO A 282 31.12 44.44 -12.19
CA PRO A 282 31.78 44.50 -10.88
C PRO A 282 31.57 43.24 -10.05
N SER A 283 30.40 42.60 -10.15
CA SER A 283 30.03 41.41 -9.36
C SER A 283 30.78 40.12 -9.73
N LEU A 284 31.58 40.12 -10.80
CA LEU A 284 32.34 38.96 -11.27
C LEU A 284 33.83 39.25 -11.45
N LEU A 285 34.20 40.50 -11.77
CA LEU A 285 35.57 40.86 -12.13
C LEU A 285 36.24 41.78 -11.10
N ILE A 286 35.55 42.16 -10.03
CA ILE A 286 36.08 42.97 -8.93
C ILE A 286 35.74 42.28 -7.61
N ARG A 287 36.73 42.15 -6.73
CA ARG A 287 36.52 41.72 -5.35
C ARG A 287 37.29 42.61 -4.38
N ARG A 288 36.88 42.60 -3.12
CA ARG A 288 37.65 43.18 -2.02
C ARG A 288 38.42 42.06 -1.34
N ASN A 289 39.74 42.17 -1.24
CA ASN A 289 40.55 41.20 -0.51
C ASN A 289 40.13 41.24 0.98
N VAL A 290 40.07 40.06 1.58
CA VAL A 290 39.50 39.84 2.92
C VAL A 290 40.44 40.32 4.04
N TYR A 291 41.75 40.42 3.76
CA TYR A 291 42.78 40.66 4.78
C TYR A 291 43.19 42.12 4.89
N ASP A 292 43.37 42.81 3.76
CA ASP A 292 43.79 44.23 3.70
C ASP A 292 42.68 45.19 3.24
N GLY A 293 41.56 44.65 2.73
CA GLY A 293 40.44 45.45 2.20
C GLY A 293 40.70 46.10 0.84
N VAL A 294 41.80 45.78 0.15
CA VAL A 294 42.16 46.33 -1.15
C VAL A 294 41.27 45.76 -2.25
N LEU A 295 41.02 46.55 -3.31
CA LEU A 295 40.24 46.09 -4.47
C LEU A 295 41.16 45.38 -5.48
N GLU A 296 40.79 44.14 -5.79
CA GLU A 296 41.45 43.29 -6.77
C GLU A 296 40.54 43.04 -7.97
N TYR A 297 41.16 42.91 -9.14
CA TYR A 297 40.50 42.77 -10.43
C TYR A 297 40.98 41.49 -11.14
N TRP A 298 40.07 40.73 -11.75
CA TRP A 298 40.42 39.51 -12.48
C TRP A 298 40.87 39.85 -13.91
N VAL A 299 42.12 39.54 -14.26
CA VAL A 299 42.72 39.87 -15.56
C VAL A 299 43.43 38.66 -16.21
N THR A 300 43.48 38.67 -17.54
CA THR A 300 44.18 37.65 -18.35
C THR A 300 45.56 38.16 -18.74
N VAL A 301 46.61 37.46 -18.30
CA VAL A 301 48.00 37.92 -18.38
C VAL A 301 48.62 37.60 -19.75
N ARG A 302 48.37 36.40 -20.28
CA ARG A 302 48.91 35.96 -21.58
C ARG A 302 48.05 34.84 -22.19
N GLU A 303 48.02 34.78 -23.52
CA GLU A 303 47.43 33.67 -24.29
C GLU A 303 48.45 33.20 -25.34
N THR A 304 48.70 31.88 -25.46
CA THR A 304 49.62 31.29 -26.46
C THR A 304 49.06 29.99 -27.02
N GLY A 305 49.25 29.76 -28.33
CA GLY A 305 48.80 28.55 -29.03
C GLY A 305 49.96 27.67 -29.52
N ARG A 306 49.76 26.35 -29.56
CA ARG A 306 50.72 25.37 -30.08
C ARG A 306 50.06 24.44 -31.10
N HIS A 307 50.72 24.22 -32.24
CA HIS A 307 50.26 23.32 -33.30
C HIS A 307 51.02 21.99 -33.21
N VAL A 308 50.31 20.86 -33.36
CA VAL A 308 50.91 19.52 -33.41
C VAL A 308 50.14 18.70 -34.45
N GLU A 309 50.84 18.26 -35.48
CA GLU A 309 50.28 17.48 -36.59
C GLU A 309 50.76 16.03 -36.49
N ASN A 310 49.92 15.06 -36.85
CA ASN A 310 50.31 13.64 -36.95
C ASN A 310 49.45 12.93 -38.01
N LEU A 311 50.06 12.62 -39.15
CA LEU A 311 49.46 11.78 -40.19
C LEU A 311 49.32 10.33 -39.73
N LYS A 312 48.24 9.68 -40.18
CA LYS A 312 48.31 8.34 -40.80
C LYS A 312 47.00 8.04 -41.53
N GLU A 313 47.14 7.80 -42.83
CA GLU A 313 46.10 7.19 -43.67
C GLU A 313 46.00 5.69 -43.37
N GLU A 314 44.82 5.12 -43.63
CA GLU A 314 44.74 3.91 -44.44
C GLU A 314 43.37 3.83 -45.12
N GLU A 315 43.36 3.26 -46.32
CA GLU A 315 42.33 3.44 -47.34
C GLU A 315 41.62 2.11 -47.62
N ILE A 316 40.28 2.07 -47.60
CA ILE A 316 39.51 1.03 -48.30
C ILE A 316 38.45 1.69 -49.16
N GLN A 317 38.89 1.96 -50.39
CA GLN A 317 38.09 2.36 -51.52
C GLN A 317 37.25 1.16 -52.00
N ARG A 318 35.91 1.30 -52.03
CA ARG A 318 35.07 0.53 -52.98
C ARG A 318 33.97 1.42 -53.54
N SER A 319 34.04 1.57 -54.86
CA SER A 319 33.29 2.51 -55.69
C SER A 319 31.82 2.13 -55.87
N ARG A 320 31.05 3.09 -56.39
CA ARG A 320 29.60 3.03 -56.60
C ARG A 320 29.30 3.31 -58.08
N SER A 321 29.11 2.25 -58.84
CA SER A 321 28.69 2.19 -60.27
C SER A 321 28.52 0.69 -60.55
N GLU A 322 27.42 0.10 -60.99
CA GLU A 322 26.18 0.46 -61.69
C GLU A 322 25.03 -0.43 -61.11
N ALA A 323 23.75 -0.43 -61.52
CA ALA A 323 23.07 0.22 -62.64
C ALA A 323 21.68 0.71 -62.19
N ALA A 324 21.05 1.57 -63.00
CA ALA A 324 19.64 1.90 -62.85
C ALA A 324 18.75 0.78 -63.42
N ASN A 325 17.61 0.52 -62.76
CA ASN A 325 16.34 0.18 -63.41
C ASN A 325 15.19 0.28 -62.38
N PRO A 326 14.05 0.90 -62.71
CA PRO A 326 12.88 0.89 -61.84
C PRO A 326 12.22 -0.50 -61.88
N VAL A 327 11.92 -1.06 -60.71
CA VAL A 327 11.09 -2.27 -60.62
C VAL A 327 9.63 -1.85 -60.71
N GLU A 328 9.02 -2.06 -61.87
CA GLU A 328 7.56 -1.96 -62.01
C GLU A 328 6.88 -3.10 -61.24
N LEU A 329 5.84 -2.75 -60.47
CA LEU A 329 4.98 -3.74 -59.82
C LEU A 329 3.92 -4.24 -60.82
N PRO A 330 3.67 -5.56 -60.92
CA PRO A 330 2.60 -6.09 -61.76
C PRO A 330 1.23 -5.51 -61.39
N LYS A 331 0.41 -5.21 -62.41
CA LYS A 331 -0.89 -4.53 -62.26
C LYS A 331 -1.96 -5.32 -61.48
N ASP A 332 -1.72 -6.60 -61.21
CA ASP A 332 -2.71 -7.53 -60.64
C ASP A 332 -2.51 -7.86 -59.14
N ALA A 333 -1.61 -7.14 -58.44
CA ALA A 333 -1.25 -7.41 -57.04
C ALA A 333 -2.40 -7.29 -56.02
N PHE A 334 -3.60 -6.84 -56.43
CA PHE A 334 -4.78 -6.66 -55.57
C PHE A 334 -6.07 -7.34 -56.07
N ALA A 335 -6.02 -8.20 -57.09
CA ALA A 335 -7.19 -8.88 -57.66
C ALA A 335 -7.95 -9.83 -56.68
N GLY A 336 -7.40 -10.08 -55.49
CA GLY A 336 -8.01 -10.96 -54.48
C GLY A 336 -9.09 -10.34 -53.59
N PHE A 337 -9.31 -9.01 -53.63
CA PHE A 337 -10.19 -8.34 -52.65
C PHE A 337 -11.64 -8.12 -53.13
N ASP A 338 -11.87 -7.89 -54.43
CA ASP A 338 -13.19 -7.53 -54.95
C ASP A 338 -14.22 -8.69 -55.02
N ASN A 339 -13.76 -9.93 -54.91
CA ASN A 339 -14.64 -11.11 -54.91
C ASN A 339 -15.25 -11.46 -53.54
N MET A 340 -14.83 -10.80 -52.44
CA MET A 340 -15.42 -11.05 -51.12
C MET A 340 -16.58 -10.10 -50.78
N THR A 341 -16.61 -8.90 -51.39
CA THR A 341 -17.65 -7.88 -51.14
C THR A 341 -18.98 -8.21 -51.82
N LYS A 342 -18.98 -9.02 -52.88
CA LYS A 342 -20.19 -9.43 -53.65
C LYS A 342 -20.99 -10.61 -53.05
N ARG A 343 -20.78 -10.96 -51.77
CA ARG A 343 -21.43 -12.14 -51.13
C ARG A 343 -22.24 -11.85 -49.86
N VAL A 344 -22.37 -10.60 -49.42
CA VAL A 344 -22.96 -10.29 -48.09
C VAL A 344 -24.09 -9.24 -48.11
N LEU A 345 -24.41 -8.62 -49.26
CA LEU A 345 -25.51 -7.67 -49.39
C LEU A 345 -26.37 -7.99 -50.63
N PRO A 346 -27.67 -8.28 -50.47
CA PRO A 346 -28.64 -8.19 -51.57
C PRO A 346 -29.08 -6.73 -51.75
N GLU A 347 -29.11 -6.26 -52.99
CA GLU A 347 -29.70 -4.98 -53.37
C GLU A 347 -31.25 -5.08 -53.49
N PRO A 348 -31.98 -3.96 -53.37
CA PRO A 348 -33.42 -3.99 -53.14
C PRO A 348 -34.23 -4.32 -54.40
N ALA A 349 -35.15 -5.27 -54.28
CA ALA A 349 -36.24 -5.45 -55.24
C ALA A 349 -37.38 -4.45 -54.96
N GLY A 350 -38.12 -4.11 -56.01
CA GLY A 350 -39.20 -3.12 -56.00
C GLY A 350 -40.48 -3.54 -55.23
N PRO A 351 -41.50 -2.66 -55.22
CA PRO A 351 -42.58 -2.73 -54.25
C PRO A 351 -43.80 -3.54 -54.76
N ASP A 352 -43.99 -4.75 -54.24
CA ASP A 352 -45.25 -5.49 -54.35
C ASP A 352 -45.61 -6.16 -53.01
N GLY A 353 -46.68 -5.67 -52.38
CA GLY A 353 -47.09 -6.10 -51.04
C GLY A 353 -48.17 -7.18 -51.04
N SER A 354 -47.82 -8.40 -50.61
CA SER A 354 -48.81 -9.41 -50.13
C SER A 354 -48.22 -10.56 -49.28
N GLY A 355 -47.00 -10.43 -48.75
CA GLY A 355 -46.28 -11.55 -48.08
C GLY A 355 -46.43 -11.67 -46.56
N ASP A 356 -46.46 -10.55 -45.83
CA ASP A 356 -46.04 -10.54 -44.42
C ASP A 356 -47.01 -11.21 -43.43
N ALA A 357 -48.32 -11.21 -43.72
CA ALA A 357 -49.33 -11.76 -42.81
C ALA A 357 -49.17 -13.27 -42.52
N LYS A 358 -48.58 -14.05 -43.45
CA LYS A 358 -48.34 -15.48 -43.24
C LYS A 358 -47.09 -15.75 -42.40
N HIS A 359 -46.08 -14.88 -42.45
CA HIS A 359 -44.84 -15.09 -41.72
C HIS A 359 -44.97 -14.71 -40.24
N VAL A 360 -45.72 -13.64 -39.92
CA VAL A 360 -46.00 -13.24 -38.54
C VAL A 360 -46.79 -14.33 -37.80
N LYS A 361 -47.87 -14.84 -38.41
CA LYS A 361 -48.70 -15.89 -37.80
C LYS A 361 -47.92 -17.19 -37.51
N ALA A 362 -47.03 -17.60 -38.41
CA ALA A 362 -46.17 -18.76 -38.19
C ALA A 362 -45.17 -18.57 -37.02
N LEU A 363 -44.77 -17.33 -36.73
CA LEU A 363 -43.94 -17.00 -35.57
C LEU A 363 -44.74 -17.06 -34.27
N GLU A 364 -45.97 -16.51 -34.26
CA GLU A 364 -46.87 -16.51 -33.10
C GLU A 364 -47.26 -17.94 -32.69
N ASP A 365 -47.65 -18.78 -33.65
CA ASP A 365 -47.95 -20.21 -33.43
C ASP A 365 -46.71 -20.96 -32.87
N GLY A 366 -45.49 -20.57 -33.28
CA GLY A 366 -44.23 -21.10 -32.78
C GLY A 366 -43.94 -20.72 -31.32
N ILE A 367 -44.21 -19.47 -30.94
CA ILE A 367 -44.05 -18.96 -29.57
C ILE A 367 -45.03 -19.67 -28.62
N THR A 368 -46.32 -19.74 -28.98
CA THR A 368 -47.34 -20.42 -28.16
C THR A 368 -47.06 -21.91 -27.96
N LYS A 369 -46.37 -22.56 -28.91
CA LYS A 369 -45.92 -23.95 -28.77
C LYS A 369 -44.79 -24.11 -27.75
N LEU A 370 -43.81 -23.19 -27.75
CA LEU A 370 -42.68 -23.21 -26.83
C LEU A 370 -43.10 -22.90 -25.38
N GLU A 371 -44.05 -22.00 -25.17
CA GLU A 371 -44.61 -21.69 -23.85
C GLU A 371 -45.30 -22.93 -23.24
N LYS A 372 -46.09 -23.66 -24.03
CA LYS A 372 -46.74 -24.91 -23.58
C LYS A 372 -45.74 -26.03 -23.24
N GLU A 373 -44.58 -26.10 -23.89
CA GLU A 373 -43.52 -27.04 -23.51
C GLU A 373 -42.78 -26.60 -22.23
N HIS A 374 -42.59 -25.29 -22.04
CA HIS A 374 -42.00 -24.73 -20.83
C HIS A 374 -42.82 -25.02 -19.58
N ASP A 375 -44.13 -24.80 -19.62
CA ASP A 375 -45.03 -25.07 -18.49
C ASP A 375 -45.12 -26.56 -18.15
N LYS A 376 -45.08 -27.43 -19.17
CA LYS A 376 -45.04 -28.89 -19.00
C LYS A 376 -43.79 -29.35 -18.27
N LEU A 377 -42.64 -28.73 -18.54
CA LEU A 377 -41.38 -28.98 -17.83
C LEU A 377 -41.45 -28.49 -16.39
N ASN A 378 -41.99 -27.30 -16.13
CA ASN A 378 -42.13 -26.76 -14.78
C ASN A 378 -43.04 -27.62 -13.89
N LEU A 379 -44.17 -28.11 -14.42
CA LEU A 379 -45.06 -29.04 -13.70
C LEU A 379 -44.37 -30.37 -13.36
N HIS A 380 -43.54 -30.89 -14.28
CA HIS A 380 -42.78 -32.13 -14.07
C HIS A 380 -41.62 -31.95 -13.07
N TRP A 381 -41.15 -30.73 -12.82
CA TRP A 381 -40.18 -30.44 -11.76
C TRP A 381 -40.86 -30.35 -10.40
N ALA A 382 -42.00 -29.65 -10.29
CA ALA A 382 -42.77 -29.55 -9.05
C ALA A 382 -43.21 -30.92 -8.49
N GLN A 383 -43.59 -31.86 -9.36
CA GLN A 383 -43.99 -33.21 -8.96
C GLN A 383 -42.82 -34.10 -8.49
N ALA A 384 -41.57 -33.77 -8.81
CA ALA A 384 -40.39 -34.55 -8.44
C ALA A 384 -39.91 -34.27 -6.99
N GLU A 385 -40.26 -33.12 -6.42
CA GLU A 385 -39.71 -32.63 -5.14
C GLU A 385 -40.40 -33.26 -3.90
N ILE A 386 -41.56 -33.91 -4.07
CA ILE A 386 -42.40 -34.43 -2.97
C ILE A 386 -42.01 -35.86 -2.53
N ARG A 387 -41.15 -36.59 -3.27
CA ARG A 387 -40.77 -37.99 -2.94
C ARG A 387 -39.28 -38.17 -2.60
N LYS A 388 -38.92 -37.94 -1.34
CA LYS A 388 -38.24 -38.91 -0.42
C LYS A 388 -37.66 -38.23 0.83
N ARG A 389 -38.17 -38.66 1.99
CA ARG A 389 -37.64 -38.37 3.34
C ARG A 389 -36.52 -39.37 3.65
N TRP A 390 -35.45 -38.96 4.34
CA TRP A 390 -34.32 -39.83 4.71
C TRP A 390 -34.03 -39.75 6.21
N SER A 391 -33.54 -40.86 6.77
CA SER A 391 -33.03 -41.01 8.14
C SER A 391 -31.64 -41.66 8.11
N VAL A 392 -30.86 -41.51 9.18
CA VAL A 392 -29.53 -42.12 9.36
C VAL A 392 -29.39 -42.56 10.81
N SER A 393 -28.93 -43.79 11.04
CA SER A 393 -28.39 -44.28 12.32
C SER A 393 -26.86 -44.32 12.28
N VAL A 394 -26.21 -44.27 13.43
CA VAL A 394 -24.74 -44.23 13.55
C VAL A 394 -24.31 -45.21 14.62
N ASP A 395 -23.66 -46.31 14.22
CA ASP A 395 -22.94 -47.24 15.10
C ASP A 395 -21.68 -47.77 14.37
N GLU A 396 -20.62 -48.00 15.16
CA GLU A 396 -19.29 -48.53 14.78
C GLU A 396 -18.35 -47.70 13.85
N PRO A 397 -17.01 -47.88 13.93
CA PRO A 397 -16.01 -46.85 13.59
C PRO A 397 -15.66 -46.76 12.08
N GLY A 398 -16.56 -47.19 11.20
CA GLY A 398 -16.43 -47.05 9.75
C GLY A 398 -17.46 -46.07 9.18
N ILE A 399 -17.08 -44.82 8.90
CA ILE A 399 -17.98 -43.89 8.20
C ILE A 399 -17.99 -44.23 6.71
N TYR A 400 -18.97 -45.04 6.30
CA TYR A 400 -19.25 -45.32 4.88
C TYR A 400 -19.97 -44.13 4.23
N LEU A 401 -19.48 -43.71 3.05
CA LEU A 401 -20.11 -42.66 2.25
C LEU A 401 -20.82 -43.25 1.05
N GLU A 402 -22.09 -43.63 1.22
CA GLU A 402 -22.96 -43.94 0.09
C GLU A 402 -23.43 -42.65 -0.60
N SER A 403 -23.25 -42.61 -1.93
CA SER A 403 -23.83 -41.56 -2.77
C SER A 403 -24.54 -42.19 -3.96
N THR A 404 -25.75 -41.72 -4.26
CA THR A 404 -26.55 -42.27 -5.34
C THR A 404 -25.96 -41.89 -6.69
N LEU A 405 -25.55 -42.86 -7.51
CA LEU A 405 -25.02 -42.59 -8.85
C LEU A 405 -26.05 -41.83 -9.72
N PRO A 406 -25.59 -41.01 -10.69
CA PRO A 406 -26.49 -40.34 -11.62
C PRO A 406 -27.24 -41.38 -12.47
N VAL A 407 -28.53 -41.13 -12.71
CA VAL A 407 -29.40 -41.97 -13.54
C VAL A 407 -28.76 -42.20 -14.92
N ARG A 408 -28.90 -43.43 -15.46
CA ARG A 408 -28.39 -43.80 -16.80
C ARG A 408 -28.87 -42.80 -17.87
N ALA A 409 -28.06 -42.62 -18.92
CA ALA A 409 -28.29 -41.70 -20.05
C ALA A 409 -28.34 -40.18 -19.71
N ARG A 410 -27.85 -39.74 -18.54
CA ARG A 410 -27.56 -38.31 -18.30
C ARG A 410 -26.46 -37.81 -19.25
N THR A 411 -26.66 -36.62 -19.85
CA THR A 411 -25.61 -35.94 -20.61
C THR A 411 -24.39 -35.62 -19.72
N ALA A 412 -23.22 -35.38 -20.30
CA ALA A 412 -22.01 -35.04 -19.55
C ALA A 412 -22.20 -33.86 -18.58
N GLY A 413 -22.94 -32.82 -18.98
CA GLY A 413 -23.32 -31.70 -18.11
C GLY A 413 -24.37 -32.04 -17.04
N GLY A 414 -25.11 -33.14 -17.19
CA GLY A 414 -25.95 -33.72 -16.15
C GLY A 414 -25.14 -34.50 -15.11
N VAL A 415 -24.17 -35.31 -15.55
CA VAL A 415 -23.22 -36.01 -14.67
C VAL A 415 -22.37 -35.02 -13.88
N LEU A 416 -21.84 -33.97 -14.53
CA LEU A 416 -21.07 -32.93 -13.86
C LEU A 416 -21.87 -32.16 -12.80
N ARG A 417 -23.13 -31.78 -13.09
CA ARG A 417 -24.00 -31.11 -12.10
C ARG A 417 -24.35 -32.02 -10.92
N HIS A 418 -24.54 -33.32 -11.17
CA HIS A 418 -24.71 -34.29 -10.09
C HIS A 418 -23.45 -34.39 -9.21
N ALA A 419 -22.26 -34.52 -9.82
CA ALA A 419 -21.00 -34.56 -9.10
C ALA A 419 -20.78 -33.30 -8.24
N ILE A 420 -21.02 -32.11 -8.80
CA ILE A 420 -20.96 -30.83 -8.06
C ILE A 420 -21.92 -30.87 -6.84
N LYS A 421 -23.20 -31.20 -7.04
CA LYS A 421 -24.18 -31.25 -5.93
C LYS A 421 -23.79 -32.26 -4.83
N THR A 422 -23.20 -33.39 -5.20
CA THR A 422 -22.69 -34.39 -4.24
C THR A 422 -21.46 -33.86 -3.50
N ILE A 423 -20.54 -33.17 -4.18
CA ILE A 423 -19.35 -32.54 -3.57
C ILE A 423 -19.74 -31.42 -2.60
N ASP A 424 -20.64 -30.52 -3.01
CA ASP A 424 -21.12 -29.43 -2.16
C ASP A 424 -21.81 -29.97 -0.90
N SER A 425 -22.63 -31.02 -1.05
CA SER A 425 -23.28 -31.72 0.08
C SER A 425 -22.26 -32.34 1.05
N LEU A 426 -21.22 -33.01 0.53
CA LEU A 426 -20.14 -33.56 1.35
C LEU A 426 -19.33 -32.46 2.04
N GLN A 427 -19.01 -31.38 1.34
CA GLN A 427 -18.25 -30.25 1.88
C GLN A 427 -19.03 -29.54 2.99
N THR A 428 -20.32 -29.27 2.80
CA THR A 428 -21.18 -28.67 3.84
C THR A 428 -21.31 -29.57 5.06
N ARG A 429 -21.46 -30.90 4.87
CA ARG A 429 -21.62 -31.85 5.98
C ARG A 429 -20.34 -32.16 6.77
N LEU A 430 -19.17 -32.03 6.15
CA LEU A 430 -17.90 -32.57 6.66
C LEU A 430 -16.75 -31.55 6.65
N SER A 431 -17.02 -30.25 6.48
CA SER A 431 -16.02 -29.20 6.68
C SER A 431 -15.51 -29.21 8.14
N PRO A 432 -14.19 -29.01 8.41
CA PRO A 432 -13.12 -28.68 7.48
C PRO A 432 -12.28 -29.91 7.08
N MET A 433 -12.64 -30.58 5.97
CA MET A 433 -11.90 -31.72 5.43
C MET A 433 -11.40 -31.48 4.01
N LEU A 434 -10.27 -32.14 3.68
CA LEU A 434 -9.64 -32.06 2.37
C LEU A 434 -9.97 -33.32 1.57
N PHE A 435 -10.77 -33.16 0.52
CA PHE A 435 -11.22 -34.23 -0.36
C PHE A 435 -10.33 -34.31 -1.61
N LYS A 436 -9.94 -35.53 -1.99
CA LYS A 436 -9.45 -35.80 -3.35
C LYS A 436 -10.42 -36.70 -4.09
N ILE A 437 -10.76 -36.28 -5.30
CA ILE A 437 -11.77 -36.92 -6.15
C ILE A 437 -11.12 -37.20 -7.51
N GLY A 438 -11.15 -38.47 -7.90
CA GLY A 438 -10.72 -38.93 -9.21
C GLY A 438 -11.86 -39.66 -9.92
N MET A 439 -11.94 -39.47 -11.25
CA MET A 439 -12.69 -40.37 -12.11
C MET A 439 -11.72 -41.41 -12.65
N THR A 440 -12.03 -42.69 -12.49
CA THR A 440 -11.21 -43.79 -13.00
C THR A 440 -12.09 -44.98 -13.37
N HIS A 441 -11.62 -45.76 -14.34
CA HIS A 441 -12.18 -47.08 -14.67
C HIS A 441 -11.69 -48.16 -13.69
N ASP A 442 -10.57 -47.90 -13.00
CA ASP A 442 -9.95 -48.79 -12.03
C ASP A 442 -9.45 -47.98 -10.83
N ALA A 443 -10.06 -48.23 -9.67
CA ALA A 443 -9.74 -47.55 -8.41
C ALA A 443 -8.39 -47.99 -7.83
N VAL A 444 -8.03 -49.27 -7.99
CA VAL A 444 -6.80 -49.88 -7.47
C VAL A 444 -5.61 -49.33 -8.26
N ARG A 445 -5.66 -49.44 -9.60
CA ARG A 445 -4.62 -48.87 -10.48
C ARG A 445 -4.47 -47.36 -10.33
N ARG A 446 -5.54 -46.62 -10.01
CA ARG A 446 -5.46 -45.17 -9.73
C ARG A 446 -4.85 -44.85 -8.37
N TRP A 447 -4.98 -45.73 -7.39
CA TRP A 447 -4.31 -45.61 -6.09
C TRP A 447 -2.82 -45.94 -6.18
N GLU A 448 -2.48 -47.03 -6.86
CA GLU A 448 -1.18 -47.70 -6.82
C GLU A 448 -0.22 -47.35 -7.99
N CYS A 449 -0.65 -46.56 -8.97
CA CYS A 449 0.21 -46.23 -10.12
C CYS A 449 1.52 -45.50 -9.68
N PRO A 450 2.73 -45.99 -10.04
CA PRO A 450 3.99 -45.35 -9.64
C PRO A 450 4.16 -43.88 -10.05
N GLU A 451 3.53 -43.44 -11.14
CA GLU A 451 3.73 -42.11 -11.73
C GLU A 451 2.75 -41.04 -11.20
N TYR A 452 1.54 -41.46 -10.81
CA TYR A 452 0.43 -40.55 -10.45
C TYR A 452 -0.54 -41.11 -9.40
N GLY A 453 -0.21 -42.27 -8.83
CA GLY A 453 -0.96 -42.94 -7.79
C GLY A 453 -1.01 -42.12 -6.52
N TYR A 454 -2.15 -42.15 -5.84
CA TYR A 454 -2.35 -41.29 -4.67
C TYR A 454 -1.54 -41.76 -3.46
N VAL A 455 -1.09 -43.02 -3.44
CA VAL A 455 -0.12 -43.51 -2.46
C VAL A 455 1.24 -42.77 -2.57
N PHE A 456 1.67 -42.41 -3.78
CA PHE A 456 2.92 -41.70 -4.07
C PHE A 456 2.77 -40.17 -4.14
N GLU A 457 1.56 -39.64 -3.94
CA GLU A 457 1.35 -38.19 -4.01
C GLU A 457 1.93 -37.48 -2.78
N ARG A 458 2.44 -36.26 -3.01
CA ARG A 458 3.07 -35.36 -2.03
C ARG A 458 2.31 -35.14 -0.72
N ASP A 459 0.98 -35.29 -0.71
CA ASP A 459 0.19 -35.10 0.52
C ASP A 459 0.18 -36.35 1.43
N HIS A 460 0.72 -37.48 0.93
CA HIS A 460 0.91 -38.79 1.59
C HIS A 460 -0.40 -39.34 2.20
N TRP A 461 -1.27 -39.88 1.33
CA TRP A 461 -2.61 -40.37 1.70
C TRP A 461 -2.62 -41.75 2.37
N GLU A 462 -1.48 -42.43 2.41
CA GLU A 462 -1.29 -43.73 3.07
C GLU A 462 -1.30 -43.59 4.61
N GLY A 463 -1.86 -44.58 5.32
CA GLY A 463 -1.89 -44.61 6.78
C GLY A 463 -2.92 -43.68 7.45
N VAL A 464 -3.71 -42.92 6.70
CA VAL A 464 -4.73 -42.00 7.24
C VAL A 464 -6.04 -42.76 7.55
N PRO A 465 -6.71 -42.53 8.71
CA PRO A 465 -7.99 -43.16 9.04
C PRO A 465 -9.08 -42.90 7.99
N GLY A 466 -9.53 -43.96 7.32
CA GLY A 466 -10.47 -43.92 6.19
C GLY A 466 -9.85 -44.32 4.84
N CYS A 467 -8.53 -44.45 4.74
CA CYS A 467 -7.85 -44.95 3.53
C CYS A 467 -7.54 -46.45 3.63
N ARG A 468 -8.56 -47.32 3.48
CA ARG A 468 -8.39 -48.75 3.16
C ARG A 468 -9.37 -49.17 2.08
N ASN A 469 -8.87 -49.76 1.00
CA ASN A 469 -9.71 -50.33 -0.06
C ASN A 469 -10.05 -51.78 0.29
N ILE A 470 -11.01 -52.01 1.19
CA ILE A 470 -11.41 -53.36 1.60
C ILE A 470 -12.51 -53.89 0.67
N ARG A 471 -12.11 -54.37 -0.50
CA ARG A 471 -12.79 -55.46 -1.22
C ARG A 471 -11.77 -56.52 -1.60
N LEU A 472 -11.54 -57.45 -0.69
CA LEU A 472 -11.10 -58.79 -1.05
C LEU A 472 -12.33 -59.49 -1.65
N GLY A 473 -12.25 -59.90 -2.91
CA GLY A 473 -13.39 -60.48 -3.65
C GLY A 473 -14.06 -59.47 -4.60
N GLY A 474 -13.54 -59.42 -5.81
CA GLY A 474 -14.33 -59.11 -7.01
C GLY A 474 -14.19 -60.30 -7.92
N ASP A 475 -15.26 -61.11 -8.05
CA ASP A 475 -15.23 -62.31 -8.87
C ASP A 475 -14.89 -61.99 -10.33
N ASN A 476 -14.20 -62.92 -10.99
CA ASN A 476 -13.96 -62.84 -12.42
C ASN A 476 -15.30 -62.86 -13.16
N LEU A 477 -15.71 -61.72 -13.72
CA LEU A 477 -16.84 -61.68 -14.64
C LEU A 477 -16.56 -62.61 -15.82
N SER A 478 -17.56 -63.42 -16.16
CA SER A 478 -17.51 -64.38 -17.26
C SER A 478 -17.09 -63.72 -18.58
N LYS A 479 -16.41 -64.48 -19.44
CA LYS A 479 -15.89 -63.99 -20.74
C LYS A 479 -16.96 -63.68 -21.78
N ASP A 480 -18.21 -64.08 -21.55
CA ASP A 480 -19.22 -64.17 -22.62
C ASP A 480 -20.30 -63.07 -22.60
N ASP A 481 -20.26 -62.11 -21.66
CA ASP A 481 -21.15 -60.95 -21.69
C ASP A 481 -20.61 -59.84 -22.62
N ALA A 482 -21.35 -59.58 -23.70
CA ALA A 482 -20.96 -58.65 -24.75
C ALA A 482 -20.98 -57.17 -24.28
N LEU A 483 -19.91 -56.45 -24.63
CA LEU A 483 -19.62 -55.02 -24.40
C LEU A 483 -19.42 -54.62 -22.91
N PRO A 484 -18.20 -54.18 -22.53
CA PRO A 484 -17.91 -53.80 -21.15
C PRO A 484 -18.65 -52.50 -20.77
N ALA A 485 -19.54 -52.60 -19.77
CA ALA A 485 -20.15 -51.43 -19.16
C ALA A 485 -19.05 -50.56 -18.52
N VAL A 486 -18.87 -49.34 -19.02
CA VAL A 486 -17.87 -48.40 -18.49
C VAL A 486 -18.33 -47.89 -17.12
N HIS A 487 -17.97 -48.63 -16.06
CA HIS A 487 -18.23 -48.25 -14.69
C HIS A 487 -17.28 -47.11 -14.27
N MET A 488 -17.82 -45.90 -14.17
CA MET A 488 -17.12 -44.77 -13.54
C MET A 488 -17.22 -44.87 -12.02
N THR A 489 -16.13 -45.30 -11.38
CA THR A 489 -16.03 -45.34 -9.92
C THR A 489 -15.49 -44.00 -9.41
N TYR A 490 -16.27 -43.33 -8.56
CA TYR A 490 -15.79 -42.20 -7.78
C TYR A 490 -15.06 -42.74 -6.55
N VAL A 491 -13.81 -42.33 -6.36
CA VAL A 491 -13.08 -42.63 -5.12
C VAL A 491 -12.77 -41.33 -4.40
N VAL A 492 -13.21 -41.25 -3.15
CA VAL A 492 -13.09 -40.08 -2.28
C VAL A 492 -12.13 -40.41 -1.16
N TYR A 493 -11.00 -39.71 -1.11
CA TYR A 493 -9.98 -39.91 -0.08
C TYR A 493 -10.01 -38.79 0.96
N ARG A 494 -9.79 -39.16 2.23
CA ARG A 494 -9.94 -38.30 3.41
C ARG A 494 -8.57 -37.91 3.96
N SER A 495 -8.35 -36.61 4.20
CA SER A 495 -7.17 -36.11 4.91
C SER A 495 -7.53 -35.01 5.90
N LEU A 496 -7.01 -35.13 7.13
CA LEU A 496 -7.26 -34.24 8.26
C LEU A 496 -6.19 -33.14 8.42
N LYS A 497 -5.46 -32.80 7.35
CA LYS A 497 -4.42 -31.76 7.39
C LYS A 497 -4.99 -30.38 7.07
N HIS A 498 -5.31 -29.61 8.11
CA HIS A 498 -5.55 -28.17 7.96
C HIS A 498 -4.24 -27.48 7.58
N LYS A 499 -4.19 -26.81 6.42
CA LYS A 499 -3.02 -26.02 6.00
C LYS A 499 -3.07 -24.67 6.72
N PRO A 500 -2.08 -24.29 7.57
CA PRO A 500 -2.02 -22.93 8.09
C PRO A 500 -1.84 -21.94 6.93
N CYS A 501 -2.34 -20.72 7.10
CA CYS A 501 -2.26 -19.70 6.06
C CYS A 501 -0.79 -19.31 5.85
N ASP A 502 -0.19 -19.65 4.70
CA ASP A 502 1.21 -19.31 4.40
C ASP A 502 1.49 -17.81 4.59
N ALA A 503 2.05 -17.46 5.74
CA ALA A 503 2.64 -16.15 6.02
C ALA A 503 3.81 -15.88 5.06
N ALA A 504 4.42 -14.70 5.13
CA ALA A 504 5.72 -14.50 4.48
C ALA A 504 6.72 -15.47 5.13
N PRO A 505 7.20 -16.52 4.44
CA PRO A 505 7.92 -17.59 5.10
C PRO A 505 9.27 -17.06 5.57
N VAL A 506 9.68 -17.45 6.78
CA VAL A 506 10.93 -16.99 7.40
C VAL A 506 12.17 -17.31 6.53
N THR A 507 12.07 -18.28 5.63
CA THR A 507 13.02 -18.51 4.52
C THR A 507 13.39 -17.24 3.75
N SER A 508 12.47 -16.31 3.51
CA SER A 508 12.79 -15.06 2.82
C SER A 508 13.68 -14.13 3.65
N ALA A 509 13.54 -14.13 4.97
CA ALA A 509 14.43 -13.37 5.86
C ALA A 509 15.83 -14.00 5.93
N ILE A 510 15.94 -15.34 5.90
CA ILE A 510 17.23 -16.06 5.81
C ILE A 510 17.93 -15.74 4.47
N ARG A 511 17.20 -15.78 3.35
CA ARG A 511 17.74 -15.43 2.03
C ARG A 511 18.17 -13.96 1.95
N ALA A 512 17.37 -13.05 2.50
CA ALA A 512 17.73 -11.63 2.60
C ALA A 512 19.00 -11.44 3.46
N ALA A 513 19.12 -12.14 4.59
CA ALA A 513 20.32 -12.10 5.41
C ALA A 513 21.57 -12.59 4.65
N ARG A 514 21.45 -13.64 3.82
CA ARG A 514 22.57 -14.09 2.94
C ARG A 514 22.94 -13.03 1.91
N ALA A 515 21.96 -12.44 1.22
CA ALA A 515 22.21 -11.38 0.24
C ALA A 515 22.87 -10.14 0.87
N VAL A 516 22.46 -9.75 2.09
CA VAL A 516 23.10 -8.64 2.82
C VAL A 516 24.56 -8.95 3.17
N LEU A 517 24.93 -10.20 3.45
CA LEU A 517 26.34 -10.57 3.71
C LEU A 517 27.19 -10.64 2.42
N GLU A 518 26.55 -10.88 1.27
CA GLU A 518 27.19 -10.83 -0.05
C GLU A 518 27.43 -9.38 -0.50
N GLU A 519 26.47 -8.49 -0.26
CA GLU A 519 26.57 -7.06 -0.60
C GLU A 519 27.36 -6.23 0.44
N VAL A 520 27.35 -6.62 1.73
CA VAL A 520 27.96 -5.91 2.85
C VAL A 520 28.76 -6.89 3.74
N PRO A 521 30.02 -7.19 3.39
CA PRO A 521 30.86 -8.12 4.15
C PRO A 521 31.06 -7.76 5.63
N GLU A 522 30.96 -6.48 5.98
CA GLU A 522 31.03 -5.99 7.37
C GLU A 522 29.88 -6.55 8.24
N ALA A 523 28.73 -6.85 7.64
CA ALA A 523 27.58 -7.43 8.35
C ALA A 523 27.85 -8.85 8.89
N VAL A 524 28.96 -9.50 8.49
CA VAL A 524 29.46 -10.77 9.05
C VAL A 524 29.72 -10.68 10.56
N GLY A 525 30.02 -9.50 11.10
CA GLY A 525 30.15 -9.28 12.54
C GLY A 525 28.82 -9.27 13.33
N SER A 526 27.68 -9.21 12.64
CA SER A 526 26.36 -8.99 13.25
C SER A 526 25.51 -10.27 13.40
N SER A 527 24.36 -10.15 14.05
CA SER A 527 23.33 -11.21 14.14
C SER A 527 22.81 -11.68 12.76
N ILE A 528 22.98 -10.88 11.71
CA ILE A 528 22.64 -11.23 10.32
C ILE A 528 23.41 -12.48 9.85
N ARG A 529 24.68 -12.63 10.25
CA ARG A 529 25.47 -13.86 9.98
C ARG A 529 24.80 -15.11 10.52
N ILE A 530 24.28 -15.04 11.75
CA ILE A 530 23.64 -16.18 12.41
C ILE A 530 22.31 -16.52 11.71
N MET A 531 21.54 -15.50 11.31
CA MET A 531 20.30 -15.67 10.55
C MET A 531 20.53 -16.24 9.14
N ALA A 532 21.58 -15.79 8.44
CA ALA A 532 21.94 -16.30 7.12
C ALA A 532 22.38 -17.77 7.14
N GLY A 533 23.03 -18.20 8.23
CA GLY A 533 23.43 -19.59 8.48
C GLY A 533 22.28 -20.54 8.82
N CYS A 534 21.06 -20.04 9.05
CA CYS A 534 19.90 -20.90 9.28
C CYS A 534 19.53 -21.73 8.03
N LYS A 535 19.01 -22.94 8.26
CA LYS A 535 18.50 -23.82 7.19
C LYS A 535 17.10 -23.38 6.79
N GLU A 536 16.81 -23.36 5.49
CA GLU A 536 15.49 -22.92 5.01
C GLU A 536 14.38 -23.90 5.40
N ASN A 537 14.67 -25.20 5.42
CA ASN A 537 13.72 -26.27 5.73
C ASN A 537 13.13 -26.17 7.16
N ASN A 538 13.87 -25.55 8.10
CA ASN A 538 13.44 -25.32 9.49
C ASN A 538 13.44 -23.83 9.84
N SER A 539 13.24 -22.97 8.83
CA SER A 539 13.53 -21.53 8.91
C SER A 539 12.92 -20.80 10.09
N GLU A 540 11.66 -21.08 10.42
CA GLU A 540 10.93 -20.44 11.51
C GLU A 540 11.52 -20.80 12.88
N ARG A 541 11.61 -22.11 13.20
CA ARG A 541 12.26 -22.61 14.42
C ARG A 541 13.68 -22.07 14.59
N ASP A 542 14.46 -22.10 13.52
CA ASP A 542 15.86 -21.70 13.54
C ASP A 542 15.98 -20.17 13.72
N ALA A 543 15.15 -19.36 13.07
CA ALA A 543 15.11 -17.91 13.27
C ALA A 543 14.62 -17.51 14.66
N HIS A 544 13.59 -18.19 15.22
CA HIS A 544 13.17 -17.97 16.62
C HIS A 544 14.29 -18.35 17.62
N ARG A 545 15.16 -19.30 17.27
CA ARG A 545 16.38 -19.58 18.04
C ARG A 545 17.42 -18.46 17.89
N VAL A 546 17.63 -17.92 16.69
CA VAL A 546 18.52 -16.76 16.47
C VAL A 546 18.02 -15.51 17.19
N ALA A 547 16.74 -15.18 17.08
CA ALA A 547 16.14 -14.03 17.74
C ALA A 547 16.30 -14.10 19.26
N ARG A 548 16.02 -15.27 19.88
CA ARG A 548 16.26 -15.50 21.32
C ARG A 548 17.74 -15.41 21.67
N ARG A 549 18.63 -16.08 20.93
CA ARG A 549 20.09 -16.03 21.14
C ARG A 549 20.66 -14.62 21.07
N CYS A 550 20.13 -13.79 20.16
CA CYS A 550 20.55 -12.41 19.96
C CYS A 550 19.76 -11.40 20.80
N ARG A 551 18.87 -11.86 21.72
CA ARG A 551 18.00 -11.02 22.55
C ARG A 551 17.13 -10.03 21.77
N LEU A 552 16.72 -10.40 20.55
CA LEU A 552 15.85 -9.62 19.65
C LEU A 552 14.35 -9.88 19.90
N THR A 553 13.99 -10.72 20.87
CA THR A 553 12.62 -11.00 21.29
C THR A 553 12.20 -10.12 22.46
N LEU A 554 11.06 -9.45 22.35
CA LEU A 554 10.45 -8.75 23.50
C LEU A 554 9.79 -9.77 24.44
N PRO A 555 9.97 -9.66 25.77
CA PRO A 555 9.33 -10.52 26.76
C PRO A 555 7.89 -10.05 27.01
N ILE A 556 7.05 -10.14 25.99
CA ILE A 556 5.64 -9.77 26.03
C ILE A 556 4.82 -11.03 25.80
N MET A 557 3.83 -11.26 26.66
CA MET A 557 2.98 -12.44 26.60
C MET A 557 2.05 -12.36 25.37
N ILE A 558 2.00 -13.46 24.61
CA ILE A 558 0.95 -13.70 23.62
C ILE A 558 -0.11 -14.55 24.33
N THR A 559 -1.34 -14.07 24.35
CA THR A 559 -2.49 -14.75 24.94
C THR A 559 -3.25 -15.47 23.83
N GLU A 560 -3.42 -16.78 23.94
CA GLU A 560 -4.31 -17.53 23.05
C GLU A 560 -5.73 -17.52 23.64
N VAL A 561 -6.69 -16.99 22.88
CA VAL A 561 -8.10 -16.91 23.28
C VAL A 561 -8.94 -17.81 22.39
N MET A 562 -9.79 -18.63 23.00
CA MET A 562 -10.71 -19.51 22.29
C MET A 562 -11.96 -18.75 21.85
N LEU A 563 -12.08 -18.46 20.56
CA LEU A 563 -13.24 -17.80 19.95
C LEU A 563 -13.94 -18.77 19.01
N HIS A 564 -15.21 -19.11 19.29
CA HIS A 564 -16.01 -20.04 18.48
C HIS A 564 -15.31 -21.37 18.15
N GLY A 565 -14.56 -21.91 19.12
CA GLY A 565 -13.78 -23.15 18.96
C GLY A 565 -12.40 -22.98 18.31
N TRP A 566 -12.00 -21.76 17.93
CA TRP A 566 -10.69 -21.48 17.34
C TRP A 566 -9.74 -20.81 18.34
N PRO A 567 -8.50 -21.31 18.50
CA PRO A 567 -7.46 -20.59 19.24
C PRO A 567 -6.96 -19.41 18.39
N VAL A 568 -7.11 -18.20 18.92
CA VAL A 568 -6.67 -16.96 18.27
C VAL A 568 -5.56 -16.31 19.12
N PRO A 569 -4.33 -16.17 18.60
CA PRO A 569 -3.24 -15.53 19.33
C PRO A 569 -3.37 -14.00 19.28
N LEU A 570 -3.36 -13.37 20.45
CA LEU A 570 -3.50 -11.93 20.66
C LEU A 570 -2.39 -11.41 21.59
N ILE A 571 -2.16 -10.10 21.56
CA ILE A 571 -1.34 -9.41 22.56
C ILE A 571 -2.22 -8.35 23.21
N LEU A 572 -2.57 -8.58 24.47
CA LEU A 572 -3.35 -7.62 25.24
C LEU A 572 -2.58 -6.30 25.40
N LEU A 573 -3.31 -5.19 25.44
CA LEU A 573 -2.71 -3.87 25.64
C LEU A 573 -2.15 -3.76 27.06
N SER A 574 -2.79 -4.36 28.06
CA SER A 574 -2.22 -4.53 29.40
C SER A 574 -0.82 -5.17 29.40
N ALA A 575 -0.57 -6.17 28.54
CA ALA A 575 0.74 -6.82 28.42
C ALA A 575 1.80 -5.87 27.83
N TRP A 576 1.45 -5.10 26.78
CA TRP A 576 2.32 -4.06 26.24
C TRP A 576 2.65 -2.98 27.27
N LEU A 577 1.64 -2.48 27.98
CA LEU A 577 1.80 -1.40 28.94
C LEU A 577 2.56 -1.84 30.19
N THR A 578 2.34 -3.06 30.68
CA THR A 578 3.13 -3.68 31.75
C THR A 578 4.60 -3.79 31.35
N PHE A 579 4.88 -4.20 30.11
CA PHE A 579 6.25 -4.21 29.58
C PHE A 579 6.87 -2.81 29.52
N LEU A 580 6.12 -1.80 29.04
CA LEU A 580 6.63 -0.42 28.94
C LEU A 580 6.91 0.19 30.33
N LEU A 581 6.01 0.00 31.30
CA LEU A 581 6.21 0.45 32.68
C LEU A 581 7.39 -0.30 33.35
N GLY A 582 7.44 -1.63 33.23
CA GLY A 582 8.53 -2.47 33.76
C GLY A 582 9.90 -2.23 33.13
N ARG A 583 9.98 -1.49 32.02
CA ARG A 583 11.22 -1.06 31.35
C ARG A 583 11.50 0.44 31.45
N ASN A 584 10.73 1.19 32.26
CA ASN A 584 10.83 2.65 32.38
C ASN A 584 10.67 3.40 31.04
N LEU A 585 9.84 2.86 30.14
CA LEU A 585 9.58 3.40 28.80
C LEU A 585 8.35 4.33 28.75
N LEU A 586 7.75 4.69 29.89
CA LEU A 586 6.62 5.63 29.99
C LEU A 586 6.88 6.95 29.24
N HIS A 587 8.12 7.43 29.25
CA HIS A 587 8.56 8.64 28.56
C HIS A 587 8.36 8.58 27.02
N THR A 588 8.31 7.39 26.44
CA THR A 588 7.99 7.22 25.01
C THR A 588 6.53 7.51 24.71
N LEU A 589 5.64 7.38 25.69
CA LEU A 589 4.20 7.65 25.57
C LEU A 589 3.90 9.16 25.60
N SER A 590 4.75 9.95 26.25
CA SER A 590 4.67 11.43 26.28
C SER A 590 5.51 12.11 25.20
N GLY A 591 6.20 11.35 24.33
CA GLY A 591 7.02 11.91 23.24
C GLY A 591 8.41 12.42 23.66
N LEU A 592 8.90 12.02 24.83
CA LEU A 592 10.24 12.34 25.31
C LEU A 592 11.27 11.35 24.75
N THR A 593 12.51 11.81 24.54
CA THR A 593 13.61 10.97 24.02
C THR A 593 14.34 10.19 25.12
N HIS A 594 14.22 10.64 26.37
CA HIS A 594 14.87 10.07 27.55
C HIS A 594 13.86 9.99 28.71
N PRO A 595 14.08 9.11 29.71
CA PRO A 595 13.25 9.05 30.91
C PRO A 595 13.31 10.36 31.72
N ASP A 596 12.15 10.98 31.92
CA ASP A 596 11.95 12.15 32.79
C ASP A 596 10.50 12.10 33.29
N LEU A 597 10.29 11.53 34.50
CA LEU A 597 8.96 11.30 35.05
C LEU A 597 8.23 12.60 35.35
N THR A 598 8.91 13.60 35.92
CA THR A 598 8.35 14.91 36.24
C THR A 598 7.83 15.62 34.99
N ARG A 599 8.58 15.57 33.88
CA ARG A 599 8.13 16.12 32.59
C ARG A 599 7.03 15.26 31.95
N CYS A 600 7.01 13.94 32.14
CA CYS A 600 5.89 13.09 31.71
C CYS A 600 4.59 13.49 32.42
N HIS A 601 4.62 13.53 33.76
CA HIS A 601 3.47 13.89 34.60
C HIS A 601 2.94 15.29 34.27
N SER A 602 3.85 16.25 34.11
CA SER A 602 3.51 17.61 33.70
C SER A 602 2.88 17.64 32.30
N THR A 603 3.46 16.92 31.33
CA THR A 603 2.95 16.86 29.96
C THR A 603 1.55 16.27 29.87
N TRP A 604 1.26 15.19 30.62
CA TRP A 604 -0.08 14.61 30.71
C TRP A 604 -1.07 15.54 31.42
N LYS A 605 -0.71 16.14 32.54
CA LYS A 605 -1.54 17.15 33.23
C LYS A 605 -1.87 18.33 32.30
N CYS A 606 -0.88 18.84 31.58
CA CYS A 606 -1.02 19.86 30.54
C CYS A 606 -1.91 19.39 29.36
N PHE A 607 -1.96 18.09 29.05
CA PHE A 607 -2.79 17.54 27.98
C PHE A 607 -4.25 17.47 28.42
N TRP A 608 -4.52 16.89 29.58
CA TRP A 608 -5.89 16.76 30.10
C TRP A 608 -6.53 18.13 30.38
N ALA A 609 -5.77 19.11 30.90
CA ALA A 609 -6.25 20.48 31.08
C ALA A 609 -6.61 21.21 29.77
N ARG A 610 -6.13 20.74 28.62
CA ARG A 610 -6.54 21.21 27.28
C ARG A 610 -7.70 20.38 26.74
N TYR A 611 -7.64 19.07 26.90
CA TYR A 611 -8.69 18.14 26.47
C TYR A 611 -10.03 18.45 27.15
N GLN A 612 -10.02 18.79 28.45
CA GLN A 612 -11.23 19.16 29.20
C GLN A 612 -11.95 20.41 28.65
N LYS A 613 -11.23 21.32 27.99
CA LYS A 613 -11.84 22.50 27.36
C LYS A 613 -12.59 22.18 26.07
N ILE A 614 -12.35 21.00 25.50
CA ILE A 614 -12.95 20.52 24.25
C ILE A 614 -14.02 19.46 24.56
N HIS A 615 -13.73 18.58 25.52
CA HIS A 615 -14.59 17.46 25.96
C HIS A 615 -14.84 17.49 27.47
N PRO A 616 -15.54 18.52 27.99
CA PRO A 616 -15.73 18.70 29.44
C PRO A 616 -16.52 17.56 30.10
N HIS A 617 -17.35 16.82 29.36
CA HIS A 617 -18.20 15.74 29.88
C HIS A 617 -17.61 14.34 29.64
N HIS A 618 -16.32 14.23 29.33
CA HIS A 618 -15.62 12.94 29.25
C HIS A 618 -15.51 12.29 30.64
N ASP A 619 -15.89 11.00 30.76
CA ASP A 619 -16.01 10.29 32.05
C ASP A 619 -14.74 10.36 32.92
N ILE A 620 -13.55 10.41 32.31
CA ILE A 620 -12.27 10.56 33.01
C ILE A 620 -12.22 11.78 33.96
N PHE A 621 -12.94 12.87 33.65
CA PHE A 621 -12.97 14.06 34.50
C PHE A 621 -13.86 13.88 35.73
N ARG A 622 -14.95 13.11 35.62
CA ARG A 622 -15.75 12.67 36.77
C ARG A 622 -14.89 11.82 37.70
N ARG A 623 -14.16 10.85 37.15
CA ARG A 623 -13.26 9.97 37.92
C ARG A 623 -12.12 10.74 38.59
N ALA A 624 -11.54 11.73 37.90
CA ALA A 624 -10.50 12.59 38.46
C ALA A 624 -11.04 13.48 39.60
N ALA A 625 -12.26 14.02 39.45
CA ALA A 625 -12.92 14.81 40.49
C ALA A 625 -13.29 13.96 41.72
N ALA A 626 -13.63 12.69 41.52
CA ALA A 626 -13.87 11.71 42.59
C ALA A 626 -12.59 11.17 43.25
N GLY A 627 -11.39 11.59 42.80
CA GLY A 627 -10.11 11.11 43.31
C GLY A 627 -9.74 9.67 42.88
N GLU A 628 -10.52 9.04 42.00
CA GLU A 628 -10.28 7.67 41.51
C GLU A 628 -9.02 7.59 40.63
N VAL A 629 -8.70 8.66 39.89
CA VAL A 629 -7.60 8.70 38.92
C VAL A 629 -6.80 9.99 39.00
N ASP A 630 -5.49 9.88 38.83
CA ASP A 630 -4.57 11.00 38.72
C ASP A 630 -4.28 11.29 37.24
N LEU A 631 -4.74 12.45 36.76
CA LEU A 631 -4.56 12.88 35.36
C LEU A 631 -3.08 13.01 34.95
N SER A 632 -2.16 13.24 35.89
CA SER A 632 -0.72 13.26 35.59
C SER A 632 -0.15 11.87 35.29
N ARG A 633 -0.82 10.81 35.78
CA ARG A 633 -0.48 9.39 35.56
C ARG A 633 -1.53 8.67 34.70
N THR A 634 -2.35 9.43 33.99
CA THR A 634 -3.35 8.93 33.04
C THR A 634 -2.89 9.18 31.61
N VAL A 635 -2.73 8.12 30.82
CA VAL A 635 -2.21 8.16 29.44
C VAL A 635 -3.36 8.08 28.43
N GLY A 636 -3.41 9.04 27.50
CA GLY A 636 -4.33 9.02 26.36
C GLY A 636 -3.77 8.20 25.20
N LEU A 637 -4.58 7.26 24.69
CA LEU A 637 -4.24 6.33 23.62
C LEU A 637 -5.23 6.43 22.45
N ILE A 638 -4.76 6.02 21.28
CA ILE A 638 -5.54 5.91 20.04
C ILE A 638 -5.48 4.46 19.57
N LEU A 639 -6.66 3.89 19.34
CA LEU A 639 -6.82 2.58 18.72
C LEU A 639 -6.86 2.74 17.20
N HIS A 640 -6.08 1.94 16.47
CA HIS A 640 -5.92 2.00 15.03
C HIS A 640 -6.16 0.63 14.39
N GLY A 641 -7.19 0.52 13.55
CA GLY A 641 -7.52 -0.67 12.78
C GLY A 641 -7.32 -0.49 11.26
N ASP A 642 -6.88 -1.54 10.57
CA ASP A 642 -6.60 -1.50 9.12
C ASP A 642 -6.96 -2.85 8.45
N GLU A 643 -7.60 -2.80 7.28
CA GLU A 643 -7.82 -3.97 6.42
C GLU A 643 -6.72 -4.11 5.34
N GLY A 644 -5.54 -4.53 5.80
CA GLY A 644 -4.41 -4.86 4.96
C GLY A 644 -4.63 -6.06 4.03
N ARG A 645 -3.58 -6.41 3.26
CA ARG A 645 -3.61 -7.58 2.36
C ARG A 645 -2.43 -8.52 2.62
N THR A 646 -2.73 -9.82 2.68
CA THR A 646 -1.71 -10.87 2.73
C THR A 646 -0.92 -10.95 1.43
N LYS A 647 0.18 -11.72 1.43
CA LYS A 647 0.94 -12.08 0.23
C LYS A 647 0.07 -12.76 -0.85
N LYS A 648 -0.99 -13.47 -0.47
CA LYS A 648 -1.97 -14.10 -1.36
C LYS A 648 -3.08 -13.13 -1.83
N LYS A 649 -2.99 -11.84 -1.47
CA LYS A 649 -3.96 -10.76 -1.76
C LYS A 649 -5.34 -10.93 -1.10
N SER A 650 -5.51 -11.91 -0.21
CA SER A 650 -6.65 -11.96 0.71
C SER A 650 -6.54 -10.83 1.73
N ALA A 651 -7.66 -10.39 2.29
CA ALA A 651 -7.64 -9.40 3.35
C ALA A 651 -7.05 -9.99 4.65
N ILE A 652 -6.41 -9.12 5.43
CA ILE A 652 -6.01 -9.38 6.80
C ILE A 652 -6.29 -8.13 7.61
N LEU A 653 -7.07 -8.30 8.66
CA LEU A 653 -7.35 -7.25 9.62
C LEU A 653 -6.19 -7.13 10.59
N VAL A 654 -5.77 -5.91 10.89
CA VAL A 654 -4.75 -5.61 11.89
C VAL A 654 -5.34 -4.63 12.90
N LEU A 655 -5.27 -4.97 14.18
CA LEU A 655 -5.57 -4.08 15.28
C LEU A 655 -4.28 -3.65 15.97
N SER A 656 -4.15 -2.35 16.19
CA SER A 656 -2.96 -1.73 16.78
C SER A 656 -3.35 -0.57 17.69
N CYS A 657 -2.46 -0.19 18.61
CA CYS A 657 -2.66 0.94 19.50
C CYS A 657 -1.39 1.82 19.53
N HIS A 658 -1.55 3.12 19.76
CA HIS A 658 -0.45 4.05 19.99
C HIS A 658 -0.84 5.17 20.95
N SER A 659 0.14 5.84 21.57
CA SER A 659 -0.14 7.07 22.33
C SER A 659 -0.65 8.18 21.42
N ILE A 660 -1.55 9.02 21.93
CA ILE A 660 -1.98 10.26 21.26
C ILE A 660 -0.83 11.27 21.16
N LEU A 661 0.05 11.28 22.17
CA LEU A 661 1.28 12.07 22.20
C LEU A 661 2.45 11.26 21.65
N GLY A 662 3.41 11.95 21.05
CA GLY A 662 4.61 11.35 20.48
C GLY A 662 5.62 12.41 20.04
N TYR A 663 6.40 12.09 19.00
CA TYR A 663 7.64 12.79 18.70
C TYR A 663 7.52 13.92 17.67
N GLY A 664 6.36 14.12 17.05
CA GLY A 664 6.20 15.10 15.96
C GLY A 664 5.43 14.59 14.75
N SER A 665 5.24 15.51 13.81
CA SER A 665 4.91 15.22 12.41
C SER A 665 5.98 15.87 11.53
N ASN A 666 6.14 15.39 10.29
CA ASN A 666 7.12 15.95 9.33
C ASN A 666 6.83 17.42 8.92
N VAL A 667 5.77 18.04 9.44
CA VAL A 667 5.34 19.42 9.14
C VAL A 667 5.83 20.42 10.19
N ALA A 668 6.16 19.97 11.41
CA ALA A 668 6.60 20.82 12.51
C ALA A 668 8.12 20.71 12.71
N ALA A 669 8.89 21.46 11.94
CA ALA A 669 10.35 21.52 11.99
C ALA A 669 10.89 22.92 12.36
N ASP A 670 10.04 23.79 12.90
CA ASP A 670 10.42 25.16 13.26
C ASP A 670 11.22 25.18 14.57
N ALA A 671 12.35 25.89 14.53
CA ALA A 671 13.41 25.86 15.54
C ALA A 671 13.11 26.73 16.79
N HIS A 672 11.95 26.52 17.41
CA HIS A 672 11.65 27.08 18.72
C HIS A 672 12.23 26.21 19.85
N PRO A 673 12.67 26.79 20.99
CA PRO A 673 13.09 26.02 22.14
C PRO A 673 11.93 25.13 22.61
N GLU A 674 12.19 23.84 22.84
CA GLU A 674 11.13 22.89 23.20
C GLU A 674 10.44 23.32 24.50
N PRO A 675 9.10 23.51 24.51
CA PRO A 675 8.39 23.78 25.74
C PRO A 675 8.47 22.58 26.70
N PHE A 676 8.39 22.85 28.00
CA PHE A 676 8.46 21.81 29.03
C PHE A 676 7.33 20.79 28.87
N CYS A 677 6.08 21.26 28.84
CA CYS A 677 4.89 20.50 28.42
C CYS A 677 4.76 20.41 26.88
N LYS A 678 5.74 19.80 26.17
CA LYS A 678 5.60 19.60 24.72
C LYS A 678 4.51 18.57 24.41
N GLN A 679 3.67 18.88 23.44
CA GLN A 679 2.56 18.03 23.02
C GLN A 679 2.60 17.93 21.50
N TYR A 680 3.17 16.84 21.00
CA TYR A 680 3.31 16.58 19.58
C TYR A 680 2.56 15.30 19.18
N LEU A 681 2.15 15.23 17.92
CA LEU A 681 1.50 14.05 17.36
C LEU A 681 2.47 12.86 17.30
N ASN A 682 1.92 11.64 17.36
CA ASN A 682 2.69 10.40 17.25
C ASN A 682 2.77 9.87 15.80
N LEU A 683 3.30 10.69 14.89
CA LEU A 683 3.36 10.41 13.45
C LEU A 683 4.79 10.24 12.90
N THR A 684 5.80 10.44 13.73
CA THR A 684 7.23 10.29 13.42
C THR A 684 7.84 9.09 14.15
N ARG A 685 9.12 8.81 13.90
CA ARG A 685 9.87 7.60 14.29
C ARG A 685 9.35 6.31 13.64
N HIS A 686 10.07 5.21 13.90
CA HIS A 686 9.78 3.91 13.36
C HIS A 686 8.50 3.34 13.98
N THR A 687 7.58 2.80 13.19
CA THR A 687 6.27 2.33 13.68
C THR A 687 6.39 1.25 14.75
N LEU A 688 7.39 0.35 14.65
CA LEU A 688 7.65 -0.68 15.69
C LEU A 688 7.99 -0.12 17.08
N SER A 689 8.36 1.16 17.21
CA SER A 689 8.62 1.79 18.52
C SER A 689 7.50 2.71 19.01
N THR A 690 6.54 3.07 18.14
CA THR A 690 5.45 4.01 18.46
C THR A 690 4.06 3.42 18.34
N ARG A 691 3.90 2.26 17.68
CA ARG A 691 2.63 1.55 17.43
C ARG A 691 2.78 0.09 17.80
N TRP A 692 1.90 -0.39 18.66
CA TRP A 692 1.90 -1.76 19.17
C TRP A 692 0.82 -2.57 18.48
N ILE A 693 1.17 -3.76 17.98
CA ILE A 693 0.19 -4.69 17.40
C ILE A 693 -0.51 -5.40 18.55
N LEU A 694 -1.85 -5.39 18.52
CA LEU A 694 -2.70 -6.07 19.50
C LEU A 694 -3.23 -7.39 18.93
N GLY A 695 -3.56 -7.43 17.64
CA GLY A 695 -4.03 -8.66 17.00
C GLY A 695 -4.08 -8.56 15.49
N CYS A 696 -4.05 -9.71 14.83
CA CYS A 696 -4.20 -9.85 13.39
C CYS A 696 -5.21 -10.96 13.09
N LEU A 697 -6.24 -10.67 12.27
CA LEU A 697 -7.29 -11.63 11.94
C LEU A 697 -7.39 -11.83 10.42
N PRO A 698 -7.12 -13.04 9.89
CA PRO A 698 -7.29 -13.33 8.47
C PRO A 698 -8.77 -13.30 8.05
N LYS A 699 -9.05 -12.89 6.81
CA LYS A 699 -10.42 -12.77 6.27
C LYS A 699 -11.32 -14.00 6.48
N THR A 700 -10.72 -15.20 6.44
CA THR A 700 -11.43 -16.48 6.59
C THR A 700 -12.16 -16.64 7.93
N TYR A 701 -11.78 -15.90 8.97
CA TYR A 701 -12.43 -15.96 10.29
C TYR A 701 -13.67 -15.08 10.40
N TYR A 702 -13.82 -14.06 9.53
CA TYR A 702 -14.93 -13.09 9.58
C TYR A 702 -15.73 -12.99 8.27
N GLU A 703 -15.51 -13.90 7.32
CA GLU A 703 -16.28 -14.01 6.06
C GLU A 703 -17.30 -15.18 6.09
N CYS A 704 -17.39 -15.93 7.19
CA CYS A 704 -18.46 -16.92 7.40
C CYS A 704 -19.80 -16.26 7.74
N GLU A 705 -20.89 -17.05 7.78
CA GLU A 705 -22.25 -16.55 8.08
C GLU A 705 -22.34 -15.89 9.47
N ASP A 706 -21.64 -16.44 10.46
CA ASP A 706 -21.47 -15.86 11.81
C ASP A 706 -20.30 -14.86 11.92
N GLY A 707 -19.69 -14.46 10.80
CA GLY A 707 -18.45 -13.69 10.77
C GLY A 707 -18.52 -12.31 11.43
N ASP A 708 -19.69 -11.65 11.35
CA ASP A 708 -19.95 -10.39 12.08
C ASP A 708 -19.90 -10.61 13.59
N ARG A 709 -20.48 -11.71 14.10
CA ARG A 709 -20.49 -12.05 15.53
C ARG A 709 -19.10 -12.46 16.00
N PHE A 710 -18.42 -13.34 15.27
CA PHE A 710 -17.03 -13.70 15.55
C PHE A 710 -16.16 -12.44 15.68
N PHE A 711 -16.37 -11.47 14.78
CA PHE A 711 -15.59 -10.25 14.79
C PHE A 711 -15.93 -9.31 15.96
N GLN A 712 -17.18 -9.17 16.38
CA GLN A 712 -17.51 -8.41 17.60
C GLN A 712 -16.98 -9.12 18.86
N ASP A 713 -17.17 -10.44 19.00
CA ASP A 713 -16.63 -11.22 20.12
C ASP A 713 -15.09 -11.12 20.20
N TYR A 714 -14.40 -11.05 19.05
CA TYR A 714 -12.96 -10.78 18.93
C TYR A 714 -12.57 -9.37 19.42
N LEU A 715 -13.40 -8.36 19.16
CA LEU A 715 -13.18 -7.00 19.64
C LEU A 715 -13.51 -6.86 21.14
N ASP A 716 -14.49 -7.60 21.65
CA ASP A 716 -14.89 -7.59 23.07
C ASP A 716 -13.75 -8.04 24.00
N VAL A 717 -12.91 -8.99 23.56
CA VAL A 717 -11.68 -9.37 24.29
C VAL A 717 -10.78 -8.16 24.56
N PHE A 718 -10.57 -7.32 23.53
CA PHE A 718 -9.74 -6.12 23.68
C PHE A 718 -10.46 -5.03 24.48
N VAL A 719 -11.76 -4.87 24.29
CA VAL A 719 -12.59 -3.94 25.07
C VAL A 719 -12.52 -4.24 26.57
N GLN A 720 -12.60 -5.51 26.97
CA GLN A 720 -12.48 -5.92 28.38
C GLN A 720 -11.11 -5.56 28.96
N ASP A 721 -10.03 -5.82 28.20
CA ASP A 721 -8.67 -5.39 28.58
C ASP A 721 -8.54 -3.87 28.67
N PHE A 722 -9.15 -3.12 27.74
CA PHE A 722 -9.14 -1.65 27.74
C PHE A 722 -9.93 -1.06 28.93
N LEU A 723 -11.07 -1.66 29.29
CA LEU A 723 -11.83 -1.28 30.48
C LEU A 723 -11.05 -1.63 31.75
N GLN A 724 -10.35 -2.77 31.81
CA GLN A 724 -9.52 -3.12 32.95
C GLN A 724 -8.38 -2.11 33.20
N ILE A 725 -7.62 -1.72 32.17
CA ILE A 725 -6.54 -0.72 32.30
C ILE A 725 -7.07 0.71 32.48
N TYR A 726 -8.33 0.97 32.13
CA TYR A 726 -9.03 2.21 32.43
C TYR A 726 -9.44 2.26 33.90
N GLU A 727 -10.17 1.25 34.38
CA GLU A 727 -10.79 1.22 35.70
C GLU A 727 -9.77 1.00 36.83
N LYS A 728 -8.92 -0.01 36.69
CA LYS A 728 -7.99 -0.48 37.74
C LYS A 728 -6.55 0.03 37.55
N GLY A 729 -6.22 0.45 36.33
CA GLY A 729 -4.86 0.84 35.94
C GLY A 729 -3.87 -0.32 35.98
N ILE A 730 -2.59 0.02 35.87
CA ILE A 730 -1.46 -0.92 35.97
C ILE A 730 -0.47 -0.37 37.00
N LYS A 731 -0.10 -1.21 37.96
CA LYS A 731 0.90 -0.88 38.98
C LYS A 731 2.30 -0.95 38.40
N ALA A 732 3.03 0.16 38.41
CA ALA A 732 4.43 0.23 38.05
C ALA A 732 5.33 -0.39 39.13
N VAL A 733 6.59 -0.65 38.79
CA VAL A 733 7.61 -1.18 39.73
C VAL A 733 7.86 -0.22 40.91
N THR A 734 7.62 1.07 40.72
CA THR A 734 7.65 2.11 41.76
C THR A 734 6.50 2.02 42.77
N GLY A 735 5.52 1.14 42.55
CA GLY A 735 4.31 1.02 43.37
C GLY A 735 3.15 1.94 42.94
N GLU A 736 3.42 2.94 42.12
CA GLU A 736 2.42 3.85 41.55
C GLU A 736 1.46 3.14 40.57
N VAL A 737 0.22 3.61 40.47
CA VAL A 737 -0.76 3.12 39.50
C VAL A 737 -0.89 4.11 38.34
N TYR A 738 -0.78 3.59 37.11
CA TYR A 738 -0.97 4.34 35.87
C TYR A 738 -2.24 3.89 35.18
N HIS A 739 -3.07 4.84 34.75
CA HIS A 739 -4.34 4.58 34.05
C HIS A 739 -4.22 4.86 32.56
N PHE A 740 -4.99 4.16 31.74
CA PHE A 740 -4.90 4.23 30.28
C PHE A 740 -6.28 4.38 29.67
N VAL A 741 -6.44 5.32 28.73
CA VAL A 741 -7.74 5.68 28.15
C VAL A 741 -7.64 5.60 26.63
N ILE A 742 -8.48 4.76 25.99
CA ILE A 742 -8.69 4.84 24.54
C ILE A 742 -9.58 6.06 24.28
N LEU A 743 -9.02 7.13 23.74
CA LEU A 743 -9.75 8.37 23.45
C LEU A 743 -10.43 8.34 22.08
N ASN A 744 -9.78 7.74 21.10
CA ASN A 744 -10.25 7.70 19.72
C ASN A 744 -9.99 6.33 19.10
N VAL A 745 -10.93 5.90 18.26
CA VAL A 745 -10.75 4.79 17.32
C VAL A 745 -10.59 5.39 15.92
N ILE A 746 -9.52 5.02 15.23
CA ILE A 746 -9.24 5.41 13.84
C ILE A 746 -9.01 4.16 12.99
N GLY A 747 -9.17 4.29 11.67
CA GLY A 747 -8.85 3.19 10.77
C GLY A 747 -9.22 3.47 9.32
N ASP A 748 -9.01 2.48 8.46
CA ASP A 748 -9.51 2.53 7.10
C ASP A 748 -11.03 2.26 7.06
N TRP A 749 -11.71 2.81 6.03
CA TRP A 749 -13.17 2.78 5.97
C TRP A 749 -13.79 1.36 5.95
N PRO A 750 -13.22 0.37 5.23
CA PRO A 750 -13.61 -1.04 5.33
C PRO A 750 -13.53 -1.61 6.75
N TRP A 751 -12.46 -1.33 7.50
CA TRP A 751 -12.33 -1.78 8.88
C TRP A 751 -13.36 -1.11 9.79
N LEU A 752 -13.52 0.22 9.72
CA LEU A 752 -14.50 0.97 10.49
C LEU A 752 -15.94 0.49 10.24
N THR A 753 -16.25 0.16 8.98
CA THR A 753 -17.56 -0.40 8.58
C THR A 753 -17.88 -1.69 9.34
N LYS A 754 -16.90 -2.58 9.51
CA LYS A 754 -17.07 -3.85 10.26
C LYS A 754 -17.05 -3.62 11.77
N ALA A 755 -16.11 -2.81 12.26
CA ALA A 755 -15.90 -2.58 13.69
C ALA A 755 -17.13 -1.96 14.36
N PHE A 756 -17.79 -1.04 13.66
CA PHE A 756 -19.01 -0.38 14.11
C PHE A 756 -20.30 -0.98 13.50
N GLY A 757 -20.23 -2.08 12.76
CA GLY A 757 -21.39 -2.71 12.12
C GLY A 757 -22.23 -1.74 11.27
N LEU A 758 -21.59 -0.87 10.48
CA LEU A 758 -22.25 0.23 9.77
C LEU A 758 -23.21 -0.29 8.70
N LEU A 759 -24.51 -0.06 8.91
CA LEU A 759 -25.59 -0.44 8.00
C LEU A 759 -25.45 0.23 6.63
N ARG A 760 -25.05 1.51 6.65
CA ARG A 760 -24.90 2.38 5.48
C ARG A 760 -23.45 2.80 5.35
N ASN A 761 -22.83 2.48 4.21
CA ASN A 761 -21.41 2.73 3.95
C ASN A 761 -21.14 2.77 2.45
N PHE A 762 -20.04 3.36 2.03
CA PHE A 762 -19.73 3.57 0.61
C PHE A 762 -19.74 2.28 -0.26
N GLN A 763 -19.50 1.09 0.31
CA GLN A 763 -19.52 -0.17 -0.45
C GLN A 763 -20.94 -0.59 -0.89
N ASN A 764 -21.98 -0.01 -0.27
CA ASN A 764 -23.39 -0.20 -0.62
C ASN A 764 -23.80 0.51 -1.91
N CYS A 765 -22.99 1.46 -2.42
CA CYS A 765 -23.29 2.24 -3.61
C CYS A 765 -23.66 1.33 -4.79
N SER A 766 -24.80 1.62 -5.43
CA SER A 766 -25.30 0.78 -6.52
C SER A 766 -24.24 0.61 -7.61
N LYS A 767 -23.96 -0.64 -7.97
CA LYS A 767 -22.91 -0.96 -8.94
C LYS A 767 -23.40 -0.85 -10.39
N GLN A 768 -24.71 -0.80 -10.60
CA GLN A 768 -25.36 -0.78 -11.93
C GLN A 768 -26.63 0.06 -11.85
N GLU A 769 -26.85 0.93 -12.84
CA GLU A 769 -28.09 1.67 -13.05
C GLU A 769 -29.32 0.73 -13.13
N SER A 770 -29.16 -0.45 -13.73
CA SER A 770 -30.19 -1.48 -13.82
C SER A 770 -30.42 -2.30 -12.54
N SER A 771 -29.93 -1.86 -11.38
CA SER A 771 -30.12 -2.58 -10.11
C SER A 771 -31.55 -2.41 -9.61
N LYS A 772 -32.35 -3.49 -9.65
CA LYS A 772 -33.72 -3.52 -9.10
C LYS A 772 -33.77 -3.51 -7.56
N ALA A 773 -32.65 -3.73 -6.87
CA ALA A 773 -32.60 -3.69 -5.41
C ALA A 773 -32.55 -2.24 -4.93
N ALA A 774 -33.43 -1.89 -3.97
CA ALA A 774 -33.46 -0.58 -3.34
C ALA A 774 -32.07 -0.21 -2.76
N PRO A 775 -31.58 1.02 -2.97
CA PRO A 775 -30.23 1.39 -2.60
C PRO A 775 -30.16 1.63 -1.08
N LYS A 776 -29.18 0.99 -0.43
CA LYS A 776 -29.08 0.94 1.04
C LYS A 776 -28.49 2.20 1.68
N GLY A 777 -28.14 3.22 0.90
CA GLY A 777 -27.42 4.40 1.39
C GLY A 777 -25.91 4.18 1.56
N ILE A 778 -25.13 5.21 1.21
CA ILE A 778 -23.66 5.22 1.24
C ILE A 778 -23.08 5.89 2.50
N CYS A 779 -23.89 6.69 3.20
CA CYS A 779 -23.44 7.44 4.37
C CYS A 779 -24.01 6.84 5.66
N HIS A 780 -23.14 6.60 6.63
CA HIS A 780 -23.58 6.16 7.95
C HIS A 780 -24.41 7.24 8.70
N CYS A 781 -24.09 8.53 8.53
CA CYS A 781 -24.78 9.64 9.20
C CYS A 781 -26.12 10.04 8.58
N CYS A 782 -26.34 9.83 7.28
CA CYS A 782 -27.53 10.35 6.57
C CYS A 782 -28.03 9.38 5.49
N LYS A 783 -29.17 9.70 4.88
CA LYS A 783 -29.83 8.87 3.85
C LYS A 783 -29.30 9.06 2.43
N ALA A 784 -28.09 9.63 2.26
CA ALA A 784 -27.51 9.82 0.93
C ALA A 784 -27.36 8.48 0.17
N ASP A 785 -27.77 8.44 -1.09
CA ASP A 785 -27.91 7.24 -1.94
C ASP A 785 -28.98 6.25 -1.41
N MET A 786 -30.04 6.77 -0.79
CA MET A 786 -31.31 6.06 -0.58
C MET A 786 -32.38 6.61 -1.54
N GLU A 787 -33.50 5.91 -1.64
CA GLU A 787 -34.64 6.35 -2.45
C GLU A 787 -35.10 7.77 -2.04
N ASN A 788 -35.31 8.65 -3.03
CA ASN A 788 -35.56 10.09 -2.89
C ASN A 788 -34.40 10.96 -2.35
N TYR A 789 -33.21 10.39 -2.07
CA TYR A 789 -32.07 11.10 -1.48
C TYR A 789 -30.79 10.97 -2.34
N PRO A 790 -30.75 11.58 -3.55
CA PRO A 790 -29.64 11.46 -4.48
C PRO A 790 -28.34 12.05 -3.90
N PHE A 791 -27.29 11.23 -3.80
CA PHE A 791 -26.01 11.71 -3.24
C PHE A 791 -25.25 12.67 -4.17
N GLU A 792 -25.46 12.56 -5.49
CA GLU A 792 -24.88 13.42 -6.53
C GLU A 792 -25.73 14.67 -6.83
N ASP A 793 -26.43 15.22 -5.84
CA ASP A 793 -27.09 16.51 -5.97
C ASP A 793 -26.07 17.66 -5.94
N PHE A 794 -25.68 18.10 -7.14
CA PHE A 794 -24.82 19.26 -7.38
C PHE A 794 -25.60 20.50 -7.84
N VAL A 795 -26.93 20.45 -7.84
CA VAL A 795 -27.80 21.52 -8.37
C VAL A 795 -28.45 22.30 -7.22
N SER A 796 -28.88 21.62 -6.17
CA SER A 796 -29.49 22.24 -5.00
C SER A 796 -28.46 22.95 -4.11
N ALA A 797 -28.82 24.11 -3.57
CA ALA A 797 -28.00 24.81 -2.57
C ALA A 797 -27.94 24.05 -1.22
N SER A 798 -29.00 23.29 -0.91
CA SER A 798 -29.03 22.31 0.18
C SER A 798 -29.52 20.98 -0.40
N PRO A 799 -28.69 19.92 -0.44
CA PRO A 799 -29.11 18.64 -0.99
C PRO A 799 -30.03 17.90 -0.01
N ALA A 800 -31.07 17.23 -0.51
CA ALA A 800 -32.13 16.64 0.32
C ALA A 800 -31.64 15.69 1.44
N TRP A 801 -30.52 14.98 1.23
CA TRP A 801 -29.95 14.10 2.27
C TRP A 801 -29.37 14.86 3.47
N ARG A 802 -29.12 16.18 3.38
CA ARG A 802 -28.55 16.97 4.47
C ARG A 802 -29.48 17.06 5.68
N GLU A 803 -30.78 17.19 5.44
CA GLU A 803 -31.81 17.23 6.50
C GLU A 803 -31.99 15.87 7.18
N THR A 804 -31.47 14.79 6.56
CA THR A 804 -31.56 13.42 7.08
C THR A 804 -30.40 13.00 7.98
N ILE A 805 -29.47 13.92 8.28
CA ILE A 805 -28.36 13.65 9.19
C ILE A 805 -28.91 13.25 10.57
N ASN A 806 -28.37 12.16 11.12
CA ASN A 806 -28.72 11.55 12.41
C ASN A 806 -30.18 11.06 12.58
N GLN A 807 -31.03 11.14 11.55
CA GLN A 807 -32.41 10.65 11.61
C GLN A 807 -32.53 9.12 11.76
N GLU A 808 -31.55 8.36 11.26
CA GLU A 808 -31.55 6.90 11.30
C GLU A 808 -30.28 6.34 11.94
N ARG A 809 -30.44 5.30 12.78
CA ARG A 809 -29.33 4.55 13.39
C ARG A 809 -28.32 4.12 12.31
N ALA A 810 -27.04 4.42 12.57
CA ALA A 810 -25.92 4.10 11.67
C ALA A 810 -25.46 2.62 11.79
N TYR A 811 -25.69 2.01 12.95
CA TYR A 811 -25.06 0.77 13.41
C TYR A 811 -26.06 -0.38 13.56
N ARG A 812 -25.65 -1.60 13.19
CA ARG A 812 -26.36 -2.84 13.52
C ARG A 812 -26.01 -3.27 14.94
N GLY A 813 -27.02 -3.46 15.80
CA GLY A 813 -26.79 -3.81 17.20
C GLY A 813 -25.99 -2.75 17.96
N SER A 814 -25.33 -3.15 19.04
CA SER A 814 -24.44 -2.31 19.85
C SER A 814 -23.00 -2.75 19.60
N PRO A 815 -22.18 -1.97 18.86
CA PRO A 815 -20.81 -2.38 18.57
C PRO A 815 -19.94 -2.44 19.83
N SER A 816 -19.01 -3.39 19.89
CA SER A 816 -18.10 -3.63 21.03
C SER A 816 -17.46 -2.35 21.56
N PHE A 817 -16.87 -1.54 20.66
CA PHE A 817 -16.19 -0.28 21.02
C PHE A 817 -17.12 0.81 21.55
N TRP A 818 -18.45 0.67 21.44
CA TRP A 818 -19.40 1.60 22.06
C TRP A 818 -19.39 1.55 23.59
N SER A 819 -18.87 0.48 24.19
CA SER A 819 -18.68 0.38 25.64
C SER A 819 -17.52 1.23 26.17
N LEU A 820 -16.58 1.66 25.30
CA LEU A 820 -15.40 2.40 25.74
C LEU A 820 -15.76 3.76 26.35
N PRO A 821 -14.92 4.27 27.28
CA PRO A 821 -15.07 5.60 27.86
C PRO A 821 -15.10 6.66 26.76
N LYS A 822 -16.07 7.57 26.86
CA LYS A 822 -16.32 8.64 25.91
C LYS A 822 -17.05 9.77 26.61
N GLU A 823 -17.28 10.86 25.88
CA GLU A 823 -18.12 11.95 26.34
C GLU A 823 -19.59 11.50 26.42
N ASN A 824 -20.19 11.63 27.61
CA ASN A 824 -21.63 11.45 27.79
C ASN A 824 -22.36 12.71 27.31
N LEU A 825 -22.31 12.94 26.00
CA LEU A 825 -23.20 13.88 25.34
C LEU A 825 -24.64 13.43 25.62
N ALA A 826 -25.36 14.22 26.42
CA ALA A 826 -26.80 14.05 26.58
C ALA A 826 -27.44 13.98 25.18
N ARG A 827 -28.42 13.08 24.99
CA ARG A 827 -28.96 12.66 23.67
C ARG A 827 -29.36 13.80 22.72
N ASN A 828 -29.51 15.02 23.22
CA ASN A 828 -30.03 16.17 22.52
C ASN A 828 -29.00 16.91 21.64
N SER A 829 -27.68 16.72 21.83
CA SER A 829 -26.66 17.51 21.10
C SER A 829 -26.36 17.01 19.67
N TRP A 830 -26.91 15.87 19.24
CA TRP A 830 -26.79 15.36 17.87
C TRP A 830 -27.99 15.77 16.98
N LEU A 831 -28.90 16.58 17.51
CA LEU A 831 -30.13 17.07 16.88
C LEU A 831 -30.12 18.61 16.65
N ALA A 832 -28.93 19.23 16.66
CA ALA A 832 -28.71 20.64 16.34
C ALA A 832 -27.82 20.78 15.09
#